data_AF-A0A094FN01-F1
#
_entry.id   AF-A0A094FN01-F1
#
_cell.length_a   1.000
_cell.length_b   1.000
_cell.length_c   1.000
_cell.angle_alpha   90.00
_cell.angle_beta   90.00
_cell.angle_gamma   90.00
#
_symmetry.space_group_name_H-M   'P 1'
#
loop_
_entity.id
_entity.type
_entity.pdbx_description
1 polymer ?
#
loop_
_entity_poly.entity_id
_entity_poly.type
_entity_poly.pdbx_seq_one_letter_code
_entity_poly.pdbx_strand_id
1 'polypeptide(L)'
;MSAILAQPWASPSSLVLQLACEQPPYSALLQIALRVLAFEIYNPTLPVIQALLLILVRPLTNPLVSESSLKWTVQGILVTSAQTLGLHTDPKTWSIAKWQIAQRRRNSFLIYATDTWIACSLGRPPLLNGENWLVTSLSQDDELQTGLDAIMWKRLVQHAELTGVLRNVLSRLHSLHAANELVLDHKKTLRLARPLQCDLSAWHDGFHQPLESENDLTTVSTINILGFHFTQINIFRAILRPFFANGRQLESDLSPEEVETIRVCRLGTRECVEATLKFIEQALWSDIIIPDSTKEVTLTLAAREASTSARSHNHVDREADRMSACYSYLLKIKSIDNVAMAPMKNTPPLSARTNELFAIETKHTSGGFIPIPWFFVSGKGSIMTDVDGNEKIDFLSMFSAANLGQCHPKLTKAMREAYENSTILSLAARGPQWVEFANMLCNRFGYDKVTAMVSGAEAADTACKIARKWGTKTKKIPLGTGLILGVSENYHGLTSGVWPLMTASPSRDAYSLASNGMTNVNPSTGELLRYGHIEDMEACLKEYSHRVSAVIMECIHGHLEKFEDEINYAREVRILCKKYNVLFISDEIRMGSCKTGKWLCSDWLGPENKPDIITLAKSISGGAYPVSFILGNNDTVGQVEPYESASTFAPTAVGMAAVTTAIQIFDEENLAERSAEMQRIWEKETSTWDYPFVKFITARGSDFNITLNTEYHNKRVTASRLSLLMLHKGVYVYPMDNRLRMSVAMTITNDVFLKGIFIIKEALDEIESYDQIAGADDENSTFVSPWASVKE
;
A
#
# COMPACT_ATOMS: atom_id res chain seq x y z
N MET A 1 15.66 -8.25 28.87
CA MET A 1 14.81 -7.28 29.60
C MET A 1 13.55 -7.93 30.16
N SER A 2 12.73 -8.62 29.36
CA SER A 2 11.48 -9.25 29.83
C SER A 2 11.67 -10.28 30.96
N ALA A 3 12.71 -11.12 30.89
CA ALA A 3 13.05 -12.10 31.93
C ALA A 3 13.50 -11.46 33.27
N ILE A 4 13.98 -10.21 33.25
CA ILE A 4 14.44 -9.46 34.45
C ILE A 4 13.25 -8.79 35.15
N LEU A 5 12.21 -8.46 34.38
CA LEU A 5 10.99 -7.80 34.85
C LEU A 5 9.96 -8.81 35.39
N ALA A 6 10.09 -10.09 35.03
CA ALA A 6 9.21 -11.18 35.46
C ALA A 6 9.83 -12.03 36.60
N GLN A 7 9.59 -11.64 37.84
CA GLN A 7 9.63 -12.53 39.02
C GLN A 7 8.18 -12.76 39.50
N PRO A 8 7.88 -13.93 40.11
CA PRO A 8 6.88 -14.88 39.62
C PRO A 8 5.45 -14.33 39.66
N TRP A 9 4.89 -14.00 38.50
CA TRP A 9 3.44 -13.86 38.32
C TRP A 9 2.72 -15.23 38.22
N ALA A 10 3.45 -16.33 38.42
CA ALA A 10 2.95 -17.70 38.26
C ALA A 10 3.30 -18.57 39.47
N SER A 11 2.66 -18.29 40.60
CA SER A 11 2.35 -19.22 41.71
C SER A 11 1.82 -18.35 42.86
N PRO A 12 0.51 -18.33 43.20
CA PRO A 12 -0.41 -19.47 43.29
C PRO A 12 -1.81 -19.25 42.67
N SER A 13 -2.32 -20.30 42.00
CA SER A 13 -3.64 -20.93 42.23
C SER A 13 -4.96 -20.11 42.28
N SER A 14 -5.09 -18.91 41.71
CA SER A 14 -6.41 -18.23 41.70
C SER A 14 -6.78 -17.40 40.47
N LEU A 15 -5.96 -17.34 39.42
CA LEU A 15 -6.36 -16.75 38.13
C LEU A 15 -6.67 -17.84 37.06
N VAL A 16 -7.42 -18.87 37.47
CA VAL A 16 -8.11 -19.76 36.52
C VAL A 16 -9.52 -19.19 36.35
N LEU A 17 -9.66 -18.20 35.49
CA LEU A 17 -10.96 -17.79 34.96
C LEU A 17 -10.77 -17.27 33.52
N GLN A 18 -11.18 -18.13 32.59
CA GLN A 18 -11.48 -17.86 31.18
C GLN A 18 -10.32 -17.53 30.22
N LEU A 19 -9.51 -18.54 29.92
CA LEU A 19 -8.84 -18.66 28.60
C LEU A 19 -9.65 -19.58 27.69
N ALA A 20 -10.90 -19.17 27.40
CA ALA A 20 -11.76 -19.77 26.38
C ALA A 20 -12.04 -18.80 25.22
N CYS A 21 -11.28 -17.70 25.13
CA CYS A 21 -11.36 -16.73 24.05
C CYS A 21 -9.95 -16.51 23.48
N GLU A 22 -9.88 -16.30 22.17
CA GLU A 22 -8.66 -15.94 21.44
C GLU A 22 -7.83 -14.91 22.22
N GLN A 23 -6.50 -15.10 22.27
CA GLN A 23 -5.64 -14.11 22.92
C GLN A 23 -5.89 -12.75 22.27
N PRO A 24 -6.22 -11.71 23.06
CA PRO A 24 -6.56 -10.41 22.51
C PRO A 24 -5.39 -9.88 21.68
N PRO A 25 -5.65 -9.25 20.52
CA PRO A 25 -4.59 -8.72 19.68
C PRO A 25 -3.70 -7.77 20.49
N TYR A 26 -2.40 -7.83 20.26
CA TYR A 26 -1.39 -7.04 20.98
C TYR A 26 -1.74 -5.53 21.04
N SER A 27 -2.31 -4.99 19.96
CA SER A 27 -2.78 -3.61 19.89
C SER A 27 -3.92 -3.32 20.87
N ALA A 28 -4.83 -4.26 21.10
CA ALA A 28 -5.88 -4.14 22.10
C ALA A 28 -5.32 -4.22 23.52
N LEU A 29 -4.37 -5.13 23.80
CA LEU A 29 -3.69 -5.20 25.09
C LEU A 29 -2.92 -3.92 25.41
N LEU A 30 -2.24 -3.34 24.42
CA LEU A 30 -1.58 -2.05 24.56
C LEU A 30 -2.59 -0.93 24.86
N GLN A 31 -3.71 -0.87 24.13
CA GLN A 31 -4.72 0.16 24.38
C GLN A 31 -5.31 0.04 25.79
N ILE A 32 -5.53 -1.18 26.26
CA ILE A 32 -5.95 -1.43 27.64
C ILE A 32 -4.87 -0.93 28.60
N ALA A 33 -3.60 -1.30 28.39
CA ALA A 33 -2.49 -0.88 29.25
C ALA A 33 -2.35 0.65 29.30
N LEU A 34 -2.43 1.34 28.15
CA LEU A 34 -2.36 2.81 28.08
C LEU A 34 -3.57 3.49 28.74
N ARG A 35 -4.77 2.91 28.65
CA ARG A 35 -5.96 3.42 29.35
C ARG A 35 -5.84 3.24 30.86
N VAL A 36 -5.40 2.07 31.32
CA VAL A 36 -5.20 1.78 32.75
C VAL A 36 -4.10 2.66 33.33
N LEU A 37 -3.02 2.88 32.57
CA LEU A 37 -1.91 3.73 32.97
C LEU A 37 -2.36 5.15 33.34
N ALA A 38 -3.34 5.71 32.64
CA ALA A 38 -3.88 7.04 32.96
C ALA A 38 -4.44 7.14 34.39
N PHE A 39 -4.84 6.03 35.01
CA PHE A 39 -5.30 5.97 36.40
C PHE A 39 -4.19 5.60 37.38
N GLU A 40 -3.28 4.70 36.99
CA GLU A 40 -2.21 4.20 37.86
C GLU A 40 -1.09 5.24 38.11
N ILE A 41 -0.90 6.20 37.20
CA ILE A 41 0.14 7.24 37.35
C ILE A 41 -0.09 8.18 38.54
N TYR A 42 -1.31 8.28 39.05
CA TYR A 42 -1.62 9.11 40.22
C TYR A 42 -1.04 8.53 41.52
N ASN A 43 -0.82 7.21 41.59
CA ASN A 43 -0.23 6.54 42.74
C ASN A 43 0.66 5.38 42.27
N PRO A 44 1.83 5.68 41.66
CA PRO A 44 2.62 4.68 40.98
C PRO A 44 3.22 3.67 41.97
N THR A 45 3.26 2.41 41.58
CA THR A 45 3.92 1.31 42.33
C THR A 45 5.10 0.75 41.53
N LEU A 46 5.97 -0.07 42.14
CA LEU A 46 7.08 -0.72 41.41
C LEU A 46 6.59 -1.55 40.19
N PRO A 47 5.46 -2.29 40.27
CA PRO A 47 4.86 -2.90 39.08
C PRO A 47 4.48 -1.92 37.96
N VAL A 48 3.99 -0.73 38.29
CA VAL A 48 3.68 0.31 37.29
C VAL A 48 4.95 0.75 36.55
N ILE A 49 6.07 0.89 37.28
CA ILE A 49 7.39 1.18 36.68
C ILE A 49 7.82 0.07 35.72
N GLN A 50 7.66 -1.18 36.13
CA GLN A 50 8.02 -2.34 35.30
C GLN A 50 7.13 -2.43 34.05
N ALA A 51 5.83 -2.17 34.17
CA ALA A 51 4.90 -2.11 33.05
C ALA A 51 5.25 -0.99 32.06
N LEU A 52 5.57 0.20 32.57
CA LEU A 52 6.04 1.33 31.76
C LEU A 52 7.34 1.01 31.01
N LEU A 53 8.31 0.36 31.67
CA LEU A 53 9.53 -0.13 31.03
C LEU A 53 9.22 -1.13 29.90
N LEU A 54 8.31 -2.09 30.13
CA LEU A 54 7.86 -3.03 29.10
C LEU A 54 7.20 -2.30 27.92
N ILE A 55 6.38 -1.28 28.19
CA ILE A 55 5.74 -0.47 27.14
C ILE A 55 6.79 0.33 26.35
N LEU A 56 7.90 0.73 26.97
CA LEU A 56 8.97 1.47 26.30
C LEU A 56 9.83 0.61 25.38
N VAL A 57 10.17 -0.59 25.84
CA VAL A 57 11.07 -1.53 25.12
C VAL A 57 10.33 -2.44 24.15
N ARG A 58 9.00 -2.30 24.06
CA ARG A 58 8.16 -3.08 23.15
C ARG A 58 8.53 -2.82 21.68
N PRO A 59 8.33 -3.81 20.80
CA PRO A 59 8.44 -3.62 19.35
C PRO A 59 7.48 -2.52 18.85
N LEU A 60 7.83 -1.84 17.77
CA LEU A 60 6.96 -0.84 17.15
C LEU A 60 5.66 -1.51 16.69
N THR A 61 4.51 -0.89 16.97
CA THR A 61 3.22 -1.38 16.46
C THR A 61 3.09 -1.19 14.96
N ASN A 62 3.80 -0.19 14.42
CA ASN A 62 3.94 0.04 13.00
C ASN A 62 5.40 0.46 12.73
N PRO A 63 6.23 -0.35 12.05
CA PRO A 63 7.61 0.01 11.76
C PRO A 63 7.76 1.21 10.81
N LEU A 64 6.68 1.62 10.14
CA LEU A 64 6.65 2.74 9.20
C LEU A 64 6.20 4.07 9.83
N VAL A 65 5.71 4.05 11.08
CA VAL A 65 5.29 5.26 11.81
C VAL A 65 6.33 5.56 12.88
N SER A 66 6.84 6.80 12.88
CA SER A 66 7.73 7.26 13.94
C SER A 66 6.98 7.34 15.28
N GLU A 67 7.05 6.27 16.09
CA GLU A 67 6.55 6.28 17.49
C GLU A 67 7.42 7.14 18.42
N SER A 68 8.34 7.96 17.89
CA SER A 68 9.26 8.81 18.67
C SER A 68 8.53 9.64 19.72
N SER A 69 7.39 10.24 19.35
CA SER A 69 6.60 11.08 20.27
C SER A 69 5.95 10.26 21.39
N LEU A 70 5.46 9.05 21.09
CA LEU A 70 4.86 8.17 22.08
C LEU A 70 5.92 7.66 23.05
N LYS A 71 7.03 7.10 22.54
CA LYS A 71 8.14 6.60 23.38
C LYS A 71 8.67 7.70 24.30
N TRP A 72 8.80 8.92 23.80
CA TRP A 72 9.27 10.05 24.60
C TRP A 72 8.25 10.48 25.68
N THR A 73 6.96 10.47 25.34
CA THR A 73 5.90 10.77 26.31
C THR A 73 5.87 9.73 27.42
N VAL A 74 5.94 8.44 27.07
CA VAL A 74 5.99 7.33 28.03
C VAL A 74 7.27 7.39 28.87
N GLN A 75 8.42 7.76 28.28
CA GLN A 75 9.67 7.99 29.03
C GLN A 75 9.52 9.10 30.07
N GLY A 76 8.88 10.22 29.71
CA GLY A 76 8.60 11.31 30.66
C GLY A 76 7.71 10.86 31.81
N ILE A 77 6.65 10.09 31.52
CA ILE A 77 5.77 9.50 32.54
C ILE A 77 6.56 8.54 33.44
N LEU A 78 7.37 7.65 32.86
CA LEU A 78 8.21 6.71 33.59
C LEU A 78 9.16 7.40 34.56
N VAL A 79 9.88 8.43 34.10
CA VAL A 79 10.80 9.21 34.96
C VAL A 79 10.04 9.87 36.10
N THR A 80 8.90 10.50 35.81
CA THR A 80 8.07 11.19 36.81
C THR A 80 7.55 10.21 37.87
N SER A 81 6.96 9.08 37.43
CA SER A 81 6.47 8.03 38.33
C SER A 81 7.59 7.42 39.18
N ALA A 82 8.78 7.25 38.59
CA ALA A 82 9.92 6.70 39.29
C ALA A 82 10.50 7.68 40.33
N GLN A 83 10.45 8.98 40.06
CA GLN A 83 10.83 10.02 41.02
C GLN A 83 9.91 10.02 42.25
N THR A 84 8.59 9.88 42.06
CA THR A 84 7.60 9.71 43.14
C THR A 84 7.94 8.52 44.04
N LEU A 85 8.52 7.45 43.48
CA LEU A 85 8.93 6.25 44.22
C LEU A 85 10.36 6.32 44.80
N GLY A 86 11.05 7.46 44.66
CA GLY A 86 12.41 7.68 45.13
C GLY A 86 13.50 6.97 44.32
N LEU A 87 13.18 6.41 43.14
CA LEU A 87 14.12 5.62 42.34
C LEU A 87 15.24 6.46 41.70
N HIS A 88 15.13 7.79 41.70
CA HIS A 88 16.19 8.70 41.27
C HIS A 88 17.37 8.77 42.26
N THR A 89 17.18 8.28 43.49
CA THR A 89 18.21 8.22 44.54
C THR A 89 18.79 6.81 44.66
N ASP A 90 19.95 6.66 45.32
CA ASP A 90 20.53 5.34 45.62
C ASP A 90 19.96 4.78 46.94
N PRO A 91 19.17 3.68 46.91
CA PRO A 91 18.54 3.12 48.10
C PRO A 91 19.50 2.32 49.00
N LYS A 92 20.80 2.26 48.72
CA LYS A 92 21.79 1.54 49.55
C LYS A 92 21.78 1.94 51.02
N THR A 93 21.42 3.19 51.33
CA THR A 93 21.37 3.72 52.70
C THR A 93 19.98 3.58 53.33
N TRP A 94 19.00 3.05 52.62
CA TRP A 94 17.63 2.95 53.11
C TRP A 94 17.47 1.79 54.09
N SER A 95 16.64 1.98 55.11
CA SER A 95 16.34 0.96 56.12
C SER A 95 15.28 -0.04 55.61
N ILE A 96 15.58 -0.74 54.52
CA ILE A 96 14.72 -1.77 53.90
C ILE A 96 15.51 -3.06 53.64
N ALA A 97 14.81 -4.15 53.28
CA ALA A 97 15.48 -5.43 53.05
C ALA A 97 16.43 -5.37 51.85
N LYS A 98 17.57 -6.08 51.92
CA LYS A 98 18.61 -6.09 50.86
C LYS A 98 18.05 -6.44 49.47
N TRP A 99 17.09 -7.36 49.39
CA TRP A 99 16.44 -7.73 48.13
C TRP A 99 15.61 -6.59 47.53
N GLN A 100 14.98 -5.76 48.37
CA GLN A 100 14.23 -4.59 47.92
C GLN A 100 15.17 -3.48 47.43
N ILE A 101 16.34 -3.32 48.08
CA ILE A 101 17.41 -2.43 47.61
C ILE A 101 17.86 -2.86 46.22
N ALA A 102 18.19 -4.15 46.05
CA ALA A 102 18.62 -4.72 44.78
C ALA A 102 17.56 -4.52 43.67
N GLN A 103 16.28 -4.83 43.94
CA GLN A 103 15.19 -4.64 42.97
C GLN A 103 15.02 -3.16 42.56
N ARG A 104 15.07 -2.23 43.52
CA ARG A 104 14.93 -0.79 43.25
C ARG A 104 16.12 -0.26 42.44
N ARG A 105 17.34 -0.70 42.74
CA ARG A 105 18.54 -0.35 41.97
C ARG A 105 18.48 -0.89 40.55
N ARG A 106 18.02 -2.13 40.34
CA ARG A 106 17.78 -2.68 39.00
C ARG A 106 16.76 -1.87 38.20
N ASN A 107 15.61 -1.56 38.79
CA ASN A 107 14.60 -0.74 38.12
C ASN A 107 15.13 0.67 37.81
N SER A 108 15.85 1.29 38.76
CA SER A 108 16.47 2.60 38.58
C SER A 108 17.49 2.61 37.46
N PHE A 109 18.37 1.60 37.41
CA PHE A 109 19.34 1.44 36.35
C PHE A 109 18.67 1.18 34.99
N LEU A 110 17.62 0.36 34.93
CA LEU A 110 16.90 0.10 33.68
C LEU A 110 16.26 1.37 33.11
N ILE A 111 15.73 2.26 33.96
CA ILE A 111 15.22 3.57 33.52
C ILE A 111 16.36 4.40 32.91
N TYR A 112 17.52 4.44 33.58
CA TYR A 112 18.72 5.14 33.11
C TYR A 112 19.25 4.58 31.78
N ALA A 113 19.29 3.26 31.63
CA ALA A 113 19.72 2.60 30.40
C ALA A 113 18.74 2.88 29.25
N THR A 114 17.44 2.73 29.51
CA THR A 114 16.39 2.93 28.48
C THR A 114 16.37 4.38 28.00
N ASP A 115 16.51 5.35 28.89
CA ASP A 115 16.72 6.78 28.54
C ASP A 115 17.92 6.96 27.60
N THR A 116 19.07 6.36 27.95
CA THR A 116 20.31 6.48 27.17
C THR A 116 20.19 5.90 25.77
N TRP A 117 19.69 4.66 25.65
CA TRP A 117 19.59 3.98 24.35
C TRP A 117 18.51 4.59 23.46
N ILE A 118 17.37 5.02 24.02
CA ILE A 118 16.33 5.71 23.25
C ILE A 118 16.81 7.08 22.79
N ALA A 119 17.46 7.86 23.66
CA ALA A 119 18.02 9.15 23.29
C ALA A 119 19.04 9.02 22.15
N CYS A 120 19.91 8.00 22.21
CA CYS A 120 20.82 7.65 21.14
C CYS A 120 20.08 7.35 19.83
N SER A 121 19.07 6.48 19.86
CA SER A 121 18.30 6.08 18.67
C SER A 121 17.53 7.23 18.03
N LEU A 122 17.09 8.22 18.82
CA LEU A 122 16.33 9.38 18.35
C LEU A 122 17.23 10.59 18.03
N GLY A 123 18.55 10.48 18.20
CA GLY A 123 19.49 11.57 17.94
C GLY A 123 19.29 12.77 18.87
N ARG A 124 18.97 12.54 20.15
CA ARG A 124 18.70 13.60 21.14
C ARG A 124 19.53 13.42 22.41
N PRO A 125 19.74 14.49 23.21
CA PRO A 125 20.31 14.34 24.55
C PRO A 125 19.38 13.53 25.46
N PRO A 126 19.92 12.67 26.34
CA PRO A 126 19.12 11.95 27.34
C PRO A 126 18.46 12.89 28.36
N LEU A 127 17.34 12.48 28.95
CA LEU A 127 16.63 13.26 29.98
C LEU A 127 17.35 13.23 31.32
N LEU A 128 17.99 12.09 31.62
CA LEU A 128 18.65 11.90 32.89
C LEU A 128 20.08 12.45 32.84
N ASN A 129 20.76 12.57 33.97
CA ASN A 129 22.20 12.78 34.11
C ASN A 129 22.63 12.42 35.54
N GLY A 130 23.92 12.51 35.86
CA GLY A 130 24.42 12.18 37.20
C GLY A 130 23.95 13.14 38.30
N GLU A 131 23.42 14.31 37.95
CA GLU A 131 22.88 15.27 38.92
C GLU A 131 21.44 14.96 39.32
N ASN A 132 20.65 14.38 38.40
CA ASN A 132 19.24 14.07 38.62
C ASN A 132 18.94 12.56 38.75
N TRP A 133 19.96 11.70 38.64
CA TRP A 133 19.81 10.24 38.76
C TRP A 133 21.10 9.58 39.30
N LEU A 134 21.03 8.97 40.50
CA LEU A 134 22.23 8.47 41.20
C LEU A 134 22.63 7.04 40.84
N VAL A 135 21.71 6.18 40.39
CA VAL A 135 22.02 4.79 40.05
C VAL A 135 22.31 4.68 38.55
N THR A 136 23.60 4.71 38.19
CA THR A 136 24.09 4.68 36.79
C THR A 136 24.81 3.38 36.42
N SER A 137 25.00 2.48 37.38
CA SER A 137 25.64 1.17 37.20
C SER A 137 25.06 0.13 38.14
N LEU A 138 25.31 -1.15 37.80
CA LEU A 138 24.95 -2.31 38.61
C LEU A 138 26.20 -2.91 39.26
N SER A 139 26.02 -3.48 40.45
CA SER A 139 27.04 -4.17 41.24
C SER A 139 26.60 -5.61 41.57
N GLN A 140 27.48 -6.48 42.04
CA GLN A 140 27.11 -7.86 42.35
C GLN A 140 25.97 -7.98 43.38
N ASP A 141 25.89 -7.04 44.34
CA ASP A 141 24.80 -6.98 45.32
C ASP A 141 23.41 -6.81 44.67
N ASP A 142 23.37 -6.30 43.43
CA ASP A 142 22.14 -6.08 42.67
C ASP A 142 21.61 -7.37 42.01
N GLU A 143 22.34 -8.51 42.08
CA GLU A 143 21.93 -9.81 41.51
C GLU A 143 20.77 -10.46 42.27
N LEU A 144 20.61 -10.08 43.54
CA LEU A 144 19.78 -10.81 44.48
C LEU A 144 18.31 -10.87 44.04
N GLN A 145 17.73 -12.08 44.03
CA GLN A 145 16.36 -12.37 43.61
C GLN A 145 16.02 -11.89 42.18
N THR A 146 16.99 -11.93 41.26
CA THR A 146 16.73 -11.72 39.83
C THR A 146 16.10 -12.94 39.16
N GLY A 147 16.52 -14.15 39.56
CA GLY A 147 16.17 -15.39 38.87
C GLY A 147 16.93 -15.60 37.55
N LEU A 148 17.95 -14.79 37.28
CA LEU A 148 18.90 -15.01 36.19
C LEU A 148 20.00 -15.97 36.65
N ASP A 149 20.54 -16.75 35.72
CA ASP A 149 21.79 -17.45 35.97
C ASP A 149 22.99 -16.50 36.00
N ALA A 150 24.13 -16.98 36.51
CA ALA A 150 25.34 -16.19 36.69
C ALA A 150 25.91 -15.65 35.36
N ILE A 151 25.71 -16.37 34.24
CA ILE A 151 26.20 -15.96 32.91
C ILE A 151 25.36 -14.79 32.40
N MET A 152 24.02 -14.92 32.44
CA MET A 152 23.08 -13.86 32.07
C MET A 152 23.27 -12.62 32.95
N TRP A 153 23.52 -12.79 34.25
CA TRP A 153 23.84 -11.67 35.14
C TRP A 153 25.15 -10.97 34.74
N LYS A 154 26.23 -11.72 34.50
CA LYS A 154 27.50 -11.17 34.00
C LYS A 154 27.31 -10.40 32.70
N ARG A 155 26.53 -10.93 31.74
CA ARG A 155 26.22 -10.25 30.46
C ARG A 155 25.41 -8.96 30.66
N LEU A 156 24.53 -8.92 31.65
CA LEU A 156 23.78 -7.71 32.01
C LEU A 156 24.68 -6.63 32.64
N VAL A 157 25.62 -7.03 33.50
CA VAL A 157 26.62 -6.10 34.07
C VAL A 157 27.49 -5.52 32.95
N GLN A 158 27.92 -6.34 32.00
CA GLN A 158 28.62 -5.86 30.80
C GLN A 158 27.76 -4.90 29.96
N HIS A 159 26.46 -5.15 29.83
CA HIS A 159 25.53 -4.21 29.19
C HIS A 159 25.47 -2.87 29.93
N ALA A 160 25.53 -2.91 31.27
CA ALA A 160 25.54 -1.71 32.09
C ALA A 160 26.80 -0.87 31.91
N GLU A 161 27.96 -1.52 31.80
CA GLU A 161 29.23 -0.87 31.49
C GLU A 161 29.18 -0.20 30.10
N LEU A 162 28.69 -0.92 29.07
CA LEU A 162 28.51 -0.36 27.72
C LEU A 162 27.58 0.84 27.71
N THR A 163 26.48 0.77 28.47
CA THR A 163 25.54 1.89 28.63
C THR A 163 26.25 3.11 29.21
N GLY A 164 27.17 2.93 30.17
CA GLY A 164 28.02 3.99 30.71
C GLY A 164 28.95 4.61 29.66
N VAL A 165 29.58 3.78 28.82
CA VAL A 165 30.41 4.26 27.69
C VAL A 165 29.57 5.09 26.72
N LEU A 166 28.42 4.57 26.29
CA LEU A 166 27.50 5.29 25.41
C LEU A 166 27.03 6.61 26.04
N ARG A 167 26.77 6.61 27.35
CA ARG A 167 26.39 7.84 28.05
C ARG A 167 27.45 8.92 27.94
N ASN A 168 28.71 8.56 28.14
CA ASN A 168 29.84 9.50 27.99
C ASN A 168 30.00 9.99 26.56
N VAL A 169 29.73 9.13 25.57
CA VAL A 169 29.67 9.53 24.15
C VAL A 169 28.56 10.57 23.93
N LEU A 170 27.35 10.32 24.41
CA LEU A 170 26.23 11.25 24.22
C LEU A 170 26.47 12.59 24.92
N SER A 171 26.95 12.59 26.17
CA SER A 171 27.16 13.84 26.92
C SER A 171 28.29 14.71 26.35
N ARG A 172 29.39 14.09 25.92
CA ARG A 172 30.60 14.81 25.46
C ARG A 172 30.59 15.14 23.98
N LEU A 173 29.88 14.37 23.15
CA LEU A 173 29.88 14.54 21.69
C LEU A 173 28.52 14.94 21.09
N HIS A 174 27.40 14.65 21.78
CA HIS A 174 26.04 14.84 21.24
C HIS A 174 25.12 15.68 22.13
N SER A 175 25.61 16.25 23.24
CA SER A 175 24.85 17.27 23.97
C SER A 175 24.66 18.50 23.10
N LEU A 176 23.60 19.29 23.35
CA LEU A 176 23.34 20.49 22.55
C LEU A 176 24.54 21.44 22.54
N HIS A 177 25.21 21.58 23.69
CA HIS A 177 26.41 22.40 23.81
C HIS A 177 27.59 21.81 23.03
N ALA A 178 27.88 20.52 23.20
CA ALA A 178 28.95 19.86 22.45
C ALA A 178 28.68 19.87 20.94
N ALA A 179 27.45 19.62 20.51
CA ALA A 179 27.10 19.64 19.09
C ALA A 179 27.33 21.01 18.46
N ASN A 180 26.97 22.09 19.14
CA ASN A 180 27.19 23.45 18.65
C ASN A 180 28.69 23.85 18.67
N GLU A 181 29.40 23.47 19.74
CA GLU A 181 30.82 23.81 19.91
C GLU A 181 31.72 23.03 18.96
N LEU A 182 31.51 21.71 18.85
CA LEU A 182 32.38 20.79 18.11
C LEU A 182 32.21 20.91 16.61
N VAL A 183 31.05 21.36 16.13
CA VAL A 183 30.76 21.60 14.71
C VAL A 183 31.82 22.45 14.00
N LEU A 184 32.53 23.33 14.71
CA LEU A 184 33.53 24.23 14.11
C LEU A 184 34.98 23.81 14.38
N ASP A 185 35.23 22.81 15.24
CA ASP A 185 36.57 22.43 15.70
C ASP A 185 36.80 20.92 15.66
N HIS A 186 37.29 20.42 14.53
CA HIS A 186 37.64 19.01 14.33
C HIS A 186 38.75 18.54 15.29
N LYS A 187 39.72 19.39 15.65
CA LYS A 187 40.83 19.02 16.54
C LYS A 187 40.33 18.82 17.96
N LYS A 188 39.41 19.67 18.43
CA LYS A 188 38.74 19.49 19.72
C LYS A 188 37.84 18.26 19.72
N THR A 189 37.13 18.01 18.61
CA THR A 189 36.32 16.79 18.43
C THR A 189 37.18 15.53 18.55
N LEU A 190 38.32 15.45 17.85
CA LEU A 190 39.24 14.31 17.94
C LEU A 190 39.84 14.14 19.34
N ARG A 191 40.21 15.23 20.02
CA ARG A 191 40.72 15.19 21.40
C ARG A 191 39.70 14.59 22.38
N LEU A 192 38.41 14.85 22.17
CA LEU A 192 37.33 14.31 23.00
C LEU A 192 36.92 12.89 22.60
N ALA A 193 36.96 12.57 21.31
CA ALA A 193 36.57 11.26 20.80
C ALA A 193 37.58 10.14 21.09
N ARG A 194 38.90 10.44 21.06
CA ARG A 194 39.96 9.45 21.33
C ARG A 194 39.79 8.68 22.65
N PRO A 195 39.66 9.32 23.83
CA PRO A 195 39.48 8.58 25.07
C PRO A 195 38.21 7.73 25.07
N LEU A 196 37.12 8.22 24.45
CA LEU A 196 35.86 7.47 24.36
C LEU A 196 35.99 6.23 23.47
N GLN A 197 36.77 6.31 22.38
CA GLN A 197 37.08 5.17 21.54
C GLN A 197 37.95 4.14 22.28
N CYS A 198 38.90 4.59 23.10
CA CYS A 198 39.69 3.71 23.98
C CYS A 198 38.80 3.00 25.00
N ASP A 199 37.90 3.72 25.67
CA ASP A 199 36.96 3.14 26.64
C ASP A 199 36.06 2.07 25.98
N LEU A 200 35.53 2.36 24.79
CA LEU A 200 34.71 1.42 24.03
C LEU A 200 35.50 0.17 23.58
N SER A 201 36.76 0.35 23.19
CA SER A 201 37.64 -0.76 22.78
C SER A 201 38.01 -1.63 23.99
N ALA A 202 38.35 -1.02 25.12
CA ALA A 202 38.66 -1.75 26.36
C ALA A 202 37.46 -2.59 26.84
N TRP A 203 36.24 -2.05 26.73
CA TRP A 203 35.02 -2.82 27.01
C TRP A 203 34.86 -4.03 26.06
N HIS A 204 35.10 -3.83 24.76
CA HIS A 204 34.95 -4.86 23.74
C HIS A 204 35.98 -6.00 23.90
N ASP A 205 37.24 -5.65 24.20
CA ASP A 205 38.30 -6.63 24.48
C ASP A 205 37.98 -7.47 25.72
N GLY A 206 37.35 -6.87 26.74
CA GLY A 206 36.83 -7.57 27.93
C GLY A 206 35.59 -8.44 27.66
N PHE A 207 34.89 -8.23 26.54
CA PHE A 207 33.71 -8.99 26.14
C PHE A 207 34.07 -10.27 25.36
N HIS A 208 35.16 -10.26 24.59
CA HIS A 208 35.69 -11.38 23.80
C HIS A 208 36.37 -12.47 24.67
N GLN A 209 35.58 -13.24 25.41
CA GLN A 209 35.94 -14.62 25.76
C GLN A 209 35.22 -15.60 24.81
N PRO A 210 35.83 -16.74 24.43
CA PRO A 210 35.32 -17.61 23.38
C PRO A 210 33.91 -18.11 23.69
N LEU A 211 33.04 -18.13 22.68
CA LEU A 211 31.74 -18.81 22.71
C LEU A 211 32.00 -20.32 22.88
N GLU A 212 31.71 -20.87 24.06
CA GLU A 212 32.00 -22.29 24.36
C GLU A 212 30.94 -23.25 23.79
N SER A 213 29.84 -22.77 23.18
CA SER A 213 28.89 -23.64 22.46
C SER A 213 28.03 -22.92 21.41
N GLU A 214 27.55 -23.67 20.41
CA GLU A 214 26.61 -23.21 19.37
C GLU A 214 25.23 -22.78 19.93
N ASN A 215 24.93 -23.05 21.22
CA ASN A 215 23.68 -22.70 21.89
C ASN A 215 23.75 -21.40 22.73
N ASP A 216 24.85 -20.65 22.68
CA ASP A 216 25.11 -19.53 23.61
C ASP A 216 24.65 -18.14 23.11
N LEU A 217 23.82 -18.09 22.05
CA LEU A 217 23.17 -16.87 21.53
C LEU A 217 22.04 -16.39 22.47
N THR A 218 22.38 -16.09 23.71
CA THR A 218 21.47 -15.43 24.65
C THR A 218 21.09 -14.03 24.14
N THR A 219 19.83 -13.63 24.26
CA THR A 219 19.32 -12.31 23.80
C THR A 219 20.16 -11.12 24.30
N VAL A 220 20.80 -11.25 25.48
CA VAL A 220 21.62 -10.18 26.07
C VAL A 220 22.97 -10.03 25.38
N SER A 221 23.61 -11.13 24.97
CA SER A 221 24.89 -11.10 24.26
C SER A 221 24.73 -10.42 22.89
N THR A 222 23.63 -10.74 22.20
CA THR A 222 23.17 -10.08 20.97
C THR A 222 23.03 -8.56 21.14
N ILE A 223 22.34 -8.12 22.20
CA ILE A 223 22.14 -6.69 22.50
C ILE A 223 23.48 -5.98 22.73
N ASN A 224 24.45 -6.64 23.37
CA ASN A 224 25.76 -6.07 23.66
C ASN A 224 26.60 -5.87 22.39
N ILE A 225 26.62 -6.84 21.47
CA ILE A 225 27.33 -6.73 20.19
C ILE A 225 26.73 -5.61 19.33
N LEU A 226 25.40 -5.56 19.21
CA LEU A 226 24.71 -4.50 18.49
C LEU A 226 24.97 -3.13 19.13
N GLY A 227 24.92 -3.06 20.46
CA GLY A 227 25.18 -1.83 21.21
C GLY A 227 26.60 -1.30 21.02
N PHE A 228 27.60 -2.17 20.89
CA PHE A 228 28.99 -1.80 20.60
C PHE A 228 29.11 -1.10 19.25
N HIS A 229 28.63 -1.74 18.18
CA HIS A 229 28.66 -1.15 16.84
C HIS A 229 27.87 0.16 16.77
N PHE A 230 26.71 0.23 17.43
CA PHE A 230 25.91 1.44 17.46
C PHE A 230 26.62 2.59 18.21
N THR A 231 27.33 2.30 19.29
CA THR A 231 28.12 3.29 20.03
C THR A 231 29.31 3.77 19.19
N GLN A 232 29.99 2.87 18.49
CA GLN A 232 31.12 3.17 17.61
C GLN A 232 30.71 4.08 16.44
N ILE A 233 29.57 3.79 15.80
CA ILE A 233 29.00 4.63 14.75
C ILE A 233 28.74 6.06 15.26
N ASN A 234 28.24 6.20 16.49
CA ASN A 234 27.97 7.53 17.08
C ASN A 234 29.26 8.33 17.35
N ILE A 235 30.37 7.68 17.66
CA ILE A 235 31.69 8.32 17.77
C ILE A 235 32.15 8.79 16.39
N PHE A 236 32.08 7.94 15.36
CA PHE A 236 32.44 8.32 13.99
C PHE A 236 31.57 9.47 13.45
N ARG A 237 30.26 9.44 13.69
CA ARG A 237 29.33 10.52 13.31
C ARG A 237 29.75 11.85 13.94
N ALA A 238 30.17 11.84 15.20
CA ALA A 238 30.66 13.05 15.86
C ALA A 238 31.98 13.55 15.26
N ILE A 239 32.95 12.65 14.99
CA ILE A 239 34.22 13.00 14.34
C ILE A 239 34.01 13.59 12.95
N LEU A 240 33.05 13.04 12.20
CA LEU A 240 32.73 13.48 10.84
C LEU A 240 32.00 14.83 10.79
N ARG A 241 31.21 15.16 11.82
CA ARG A 241 30.34 16.35 11.87
C ARG A 241 31.02 17.67 11.46
N PRO A 242 32.22 18.02 11.95
CA PRO A 242 32.85 19.32 11.66
C PRO A 242 33.29 19.46 10.20
N PHE A 243 33.47 18.35 9.50
CA PHE A 243 33.83 18.33 8.07
C PHE A 243 32.63 18.58 7.15
N PHE A 244 31.40 18.47 7.66
CA PHE A 244 30.17 18.64 6.87
C PHE A 244 29.32 19.85 7.30
N ALA A 245 29.75 20.60 8.32
CA ALA A 245 29.03 21.78 8.77
C ALA A 245 29.42 23.03 7.95
N ASN A 246 28.42 23.86 7.61
CA ASN A 246 28.54 25.14 6.89
C ASN A 246 28.91 25.11 5.40
N GLY A 247 28.65 24.01 4.66
CA GLY A 247 28.87 24.01 3.21
C GLY A 247 30.31 24.36 2.83
N ARG A 248 31.28 24.05 3.69
CA ARG A 248 32.71 24.16 3.36
C ARG A 248 32.94 23.35 2.09
N GLN A 249 33.52 24.08 1.14
CA GLN A 249 33.73 23.74 -0.26
C GLN A 249 34.66 22.53 -0.39
N LEU A 250 34.54 21.86 -1.55
CA LEU A 250 35.51 21.02 -2.28
C LEU A 250 36.66 20.38 -1.46
N GLU A 251 36.91 19.09 -1.67
CA GLU A 251 38.04 18.31 -1.09
C GLU A 251 39.43 18.98 -1.22
N SER A 252 39.59 20.02 -2.04
CA SER A 252 40.80 20.82 -2.22
C SER A 252 41.26 21.63 -0.99
N ASP A 253 40.38 21.89 -0.02
CA ASP A 253 40.69 22.75 1.14
C ASP A 253 41.09 21.97 2.42
N LEU A 254 41.11 20.63 2.35
CA LEU A 254 41.41 19.75 3.49
C LEU A 254 42.88 19.33 3.51
N SER A 255 43.48 19.31 4.69
CA SER A 255 44.82 18.74 4.88
C SER A 255 44.82 17.21 4.68
N PRO A 256 45.96 16.59 4.33
CA PRO A 256 46.05 15.14 4.18
C PRO A 256 45.61 14.35 5.42
N GLU A 257 45.85 14.89 6.62
CA GLU A 257 45.44 14.29 7.89
C GLU A 257 43.91 14.31 8.07
N GLU A 258 43.23 15.36 7.61
CA GLU A 258 41.77 15.48 7.65
C GLU A 258 41.10 14.54 6.64
N VAL A 259 41.66 14.42 5.43
CA VAL A 259 41.19 13.47 4.41
C VAL A 259 41.31 12.03 4.91
N GLU A 260 42.43 11.69 5.54
CA GLU A 260 42.64 10.36 6.13
C GLU A 260 41.69 10.10 7.30
N THR A 261 41.45 11.10 8.15
CA THR A 261 40.46 11.00 9.24
C THR A 261 39.06 10.70 8.70
N ILE A 262 38.63 11.40 7.64
CA ILE A 262 37.33 11.16 6.98
C ILE A 262 37.28 9.74 6.41
N ARG A 263 38.36 9.30 5.75
CA ARG A 263 38.46 7.95 5.15
C ARG A 263 38.32 6.86 6.21
N VAL A 264 39.07 6.96 7.31
CA VAL A 264 39.04 6.00 8.42
C VAL A 264 37.67 5.94 9.08
N CYS A 265 37.05 7.09 9.36
CA CYS A 265 35.72 7.12 9.97
C CYS A 265 34.63 6.55 9.05
N ARG A 266 34.70 6.80 7.73
CA ARG A 266 33.76 6.23 6.75
C ARG A 266 33.93 4.72 6.63
N LEU A 267 35.18 4.23 6.56
CA LEU A 267 35.48 2.81 6.53
C LEU A 267 34.99 2.12 7.81
N GLY A 268 35.33 2.65 8.98
CA GLY A 268 34.90 2.09 10.26
C GLY A 268 33.38 2.09 10.43
N THR A 269 32.68 3.13 9.95
CA THR A 269 31.21 3.15 9.95
C THR A 269 30.65 2.05 9.05
N ARG A 270 31.22 1.87 7.85
CA ARG A 270 30.83 0.80 6.93
C ARG A 270 31.05 -0.59 7.54
N GLU A 271 32.20 -0.83 8.16
CA GLU A 271 32.51 -2.10 8.84
C GLU A 271 31.53 -2.39 9.98
N CYS A 272 31.17 -1.38 10.78
CA CYS A 272 30.16 -1.52 11.84
C CYS A 272 28.78 -1.90 11.29
N VAL A 273 28.37 -1.28 10.18
CA VAL A 273 27.09 -1.59 9.52
C VAL A 273 27.14 -2.99 8.92
N GLU A 274 28.19 -3.37 8.20
CA GLU A 274 28.35 -4.71 7.62
C GLU A 274 28.38 -5.80 8.71
N ALA A 275 29.06 -5.56 9.83
CA ALA A 275 29.08 -6.47 10.98
C ALA A 275 27.70 -6.61 11.62
N THR A 276 26.97 -5.50 11.77
CA THR A 276 25.58 -5.49 12.28
C THR A 276 24.64 -6.28 11.35
N LEU A 277 24.77 -6.11 10.04
CA LEU A 277 23.95 -6.82 9.05
C LEU A 277 24.24 -8.31 9.04
N LYS A 278 25.52 -8.72 8.99
CA LYS A 278 25.91 -10.13 9.09
C LYS A 278 25.41 -10.77 10.38
N PHE A 279 25.47 -10.04 11.49
CA PHE A 279 24.97 -10.52 12.76
C PHE A 279 23.44 -10.69 12.77
N ILE A 280 22.70 -9.72 12.23
CA ILE A 280 21.23 -9.80 12.08
C ILE A 280 20.86 -11.00 11.19
N GLU A 281 21.56 -11.21 10.07
CA GLU A 281 21.36 -12.35 9.17
C GLU A 281 21.60 -13.70 9.88
N GLN A 282 22.61 -13.79 10.77
CA GLN A 282 22.93 -15.01 11.50
C GLN A 282 22.00 -15.29 12.69
N ALA A 283 21.56 -14.25 13.42
CA ALA A 283 20.73 -14.40 14.63
C ALA A 283 19.23 -14.63 14.33
N LEU A 284 18.75 -14.28 13.13
CA LEU A 284 17.34 -14.38 12.75
C LEU A 284 16.86 -15.78 12.32
N TRP A 285 17.73 -16.79 12.36
CA TRP A 285 17.39 -18.17 11.96
C TRP A 285 16.93 -19.07 13.12
N SER A 286 16.97 -18.59 14.37
CA SER A 286 16.60 -19.39 15.55
C SER A 286 15.81 -18.61 16.61
N ASP A 287 14.50 -18.40 16.40
CA ASP A 287 13.52 -18.08 17.46
C ASP A 287 13.20 -16.61 17.85
N ILE A 288 13.34 -15.62 16.96
CA ILE A 288 12.67 -14.31 17.16
C ILE A 288 11.88 -13.91 15.90
N ILE A 289 10.55 -13.97 16.00
CA ILE A 289 9.61 -13.50 14.97
C ILE A 289 9.67 -11.96 14.92
N ILE A 290 10.51 -11.41 14.05
CA ILE A 290 10.42 -10.04 13.57
C ILE A 290 9.79 -10.10 12.18
N PRO A 291 8.66 -9.40 11.91
CA PRO A 291 8.05 -9.36 10.58
C PRO A 291 9.07 -8.88 9.53
N ASP A 292 9.10 -9.51 8.36
CA ASP A 292 10.10 -9.21 7.31
C ASP A 292 10.11 -7.73 6.88
N SER A 293 8.96 -7.04 7.01
CA SER A 293 8.84 -5.59 6.82
C SER A 293 9.74 -4.75 7.73
N THR A 294 10.08 -5.24 8.93
CA THR A 294 10.94 -4.53 9.88
C THR A 294 12.42 -4.76 9.57
N LYS A 295 12.77 -5.92 8.99
CA LYS A 295 14.13 -6.21 8.51
C LYS A 295 14.49 -5.27 7.36
N GLU A 296 13.58 -5.10 6.41
CA GLU A 296 13.72 -4.19 5.27
C GLU A 296 13.79 -2.72 5.69
N VAL A 297 12.95 -2.30 6.64
CA VAL A 297 12.96 -0.91 7.15
C VAL A 297 14.24 -0.60 7.93
N THR A 298 14.77 -1.56 8.69
CA THR A 298 16.03 -1.36 9.45
C THR A 298 17.24 -1.27 8.51
N LEU A 299 17.30 -2.12 7.49
CA LEU A 299 18.28 -2.07 6.39
C LEU A 299 18.17 -0.76 5.60
N THR A 300 16.95 -0.33 5.28
CA THR A 300 16.68 0.89 4.52
C THR A 300 16.99 2.15 5.32
N LEU A 301 16.72 2.17 6.64
CA LEU A 301 17.05 3.29 7.52
C LEU A 301 18.56 3.39 7.78
N ALA A 302 19.26 2.25 7.95
CA ALA A 302 20.71 2.23 8.04
C ALA A 302 21.38 2.71 6.73
N ALA A 303 20.83 2.31 5.57
CA ALA A 303 21.27 2.82 4.26
C ALA A 303 20.89 4.30 4.04
N ARG A 304 19.75 4.76 4.58
CA ARG A 304 19.32 6.18 4.54
C ARG A 304 20.19 7.07 5.41
N GLU A 305 20.60 6.63 6.60
CA GLU A 305 21.52 7.40 7.45
C GLU A 305 22.94 7.47 6.87
N ALA A 306 23.38 6.41 6.17
CA ALA A 306 24.62 6.46 5.40
C ALA A 306 24.55 7.44 4.21
N SER A 307 23.40 7.52 3.52
CA SER A 307 23.20 8.35 2.32
C SER A 307 22.76 9.80 2.56
N THR A 308 22.15 10.10 3.71
CA THR A 308 21.73 11.48 4.07
C THR A 308 22.89 12.41 4.40
N SER A 309 24.12 11.89 4.53
CA SER A 309 25.34 12.69 4.60
C SER A 309 25.87 13.19 3.23
N ALA A 310 25.24 12.80 2.12
CA ALA A 310 25.77 13.01 0.76
C ALA A 310 24.92 13.93 -0.15
N ARG A 311 23.93 14.66 0.37
CA ARG A 311 23.13 15.61 -0.43
C ARG A 311 23.43 17.06 -0.08
N SER A 312 24.56 17.55 -0.58
CA SER A 312 24.64 18.91 -1.12
C SER A 312 25.72 18.97 -2.21
N HIS A 313 25.40 19.70 -3.28
CA HIS A 313 26.26 20.16 -4.39
C HIS A 313 26.17 19.38 -5.72
N ASN A 314 25.62 20.10 -6.70
CA ASN A 314 25.63 19.82 -8.13
C ASN A 314 26.90 20.39 -8.80
N HIS A 315 27.36 19.65 -9.80
CA HIS A 315 28.08 20.04 -11.02
C HIS A 315 29.36 20.89 -10.91
N VAL A 316 30.49 20.24 -11.23
CA VAL A 316 31.32 20.39 -12.46
C VAL A 316 32.71 19.81 -12.11
N ASP A 317 33.29 19.02 -13.02
CA ASP A 317 34.68 18.50 -13.02
C ASP A 317 35.08 17.28 -12.18
N ARG A 318 34.23 16.24 -12.07
CA ARG A 318 34.72 14.85 -11.84
C ARG A 318 33.94 13.78 -12.63
N GLU A 319 33.61 14.09 -13.88
CA GLU A 319 33.01 13.14 -14.84
C GLU A 319 34.04 12.28 -15.61
N ALA A 320 35.34 12.56 -15.54
CA ALA A 320 36.34 11.79 -16.29
C ALA A 320 36.82 10.51 -15.57
N ASP A 321 37.04 10.56 -14.25
CA ASP A 321 37.61 9.41 -13.51
C ASP A 321 36.58 8.45 -12.93
N ARG A 322 35.30 8.86 -12.80
CA ARG A 322 34.19 7.98 -12.41
C ARG A 322 33.55 7.26 -13.59
N MET A 323 33.67 7.81 -14.80
CA MET A 323 33.30 7.11 -16.03
C MET A 323 34.27 5.98 -16.36
N SER A 324 35.59 6.10 -16.15
CA SER A 324 36.50 5.00 -16.50
C SER A 324 36.35 3.75 -15.61
N ALA A 325 35.94 3.89 -14.34
CA ALA A 325 35.71 2.75 -13.42
C ALA A 325 34.31 2.13 -13.56
N CYS A 326 33.28 2.93 -13.86
CA CYS A 326 31.95 2.39 -14.19
C CYS A 326 31.89 1.84 -15.62
N TYR A 327 32.63 2.40 -16.58
CA TYR A 327 32.70 1.91 -17.96
C TYR A 327 33.55 0.63 -18.07
N SER A 328 34.57 0.44 -17.22
CA SER A 328 35.31 -0.83 -17.16
C SER A 328 34.58 -1.95 -16.38
N TYR A 329 33.60 -1.60 -15.54
CA TYR A 329 32.65 -2.58 -14.96
C TYR A 329 31.49 -2.90 -15.92
N LEU A 330 31.01 -1.93 -16.69
CA LEU A 330 29.97 -2.11 -17.72
C LEU A 330 30.50 -2.74 -19.03
N LEU A 331 31.80 -2.64 -19.33
CA LEU A 331 32.44 -3.35 -20.46
C LEU A 331 32.86 -4.79 -20.11
N LYS A 332 32.89 -5.17 -18.83
CA LYS A 332 33.04 -6.57 -18.41
C LYS A 332 31.74 -7.40 -18.55
N ILE A 333 30.64 -6.79 -19.01
CA ILE A 333 29.39 -7.46 -19.42
C ILE A 333 29.21 -7.39 -20.95
N LYS A 334 30.30 -7.24 -21.74
CA LYS A 334 30.23 -7.35 -23.21
C LYS A 334 31.23 -8.32 -23.85
N SER A 335 31.86 -9.18 -23.07
CA SER A 335 32.49 -10.38 -23.62
C SER A 335 32.49 -11.47 -22.55
N ILE A 336 31.50 -12.36 -22.61
CA ILE A 336 31.56 -13.75 -22.16
C ILE A 336 30.38 -14.43 -22.85
N ASP A 337 30.68 -15.02 -24.01
CA ASP A 337 30.12 -16.33 -24.30
C ASP A 337 30.49 -17.25 -23.11
N ASN A 338 29.48 -17.82 -22.46
CA ASN A 338 29.50 -18.65 -21.22
C ASN A 338 29.31 -17.92 -19.88
N VAL A 339 28.12 -17.34 -19.66
CA VAL A 339 27.65 -16.93 -18.32
C VAL A 339 27.06 -18.15 -17.59
N ALA A 340 27.68 -18.54 -16.48
CA ALA A 340 26.99 -19.33 -15.45
C ALA A 340 25.81 -18.48 -14.94
N MET A 341 24.58 -18.97 -15.15
CA MET A 341 23.36 -18.24 -14.80
C MET A 341 23.34 -17.90 -13.31
N ALA A 342 23.05 -16.63 -12.97
CA ALA A 342 22.71 -16.26 -11.60
C ALA A 342 21.53 -17.13 -11.13
N PRO A 343 21.51 -17.57 -9.85
CA PRO A 343 20.44 -18.43 -9.37
C PRO A 343 19.09 -17.73 -9.51
N MET A 344 18.11 -18.44 -10.07
CA MET A 344 16.75 -17.90 -10.24
C MET A 344 16.09 -17.68 -8.88
N LYS A 345 15.27 -16.63 -8.79
CA LYS A 345 14.50 -16.26 -7.60
C LYS A 345 13.17 -17.03 -7.57
N ASN A 346 12.65 -17.25 -6.36
CA ASN A 346 11.31 -17.76 -6.14
C ASN A 346 10.59 -16.84 -5.14
N THR A 347 9.28 -16.66 -5.28
CA THR A 347 8.51 -15.99 -4.22
C THR A 347 8.29 -16.95 -3.04
N PRO A 348 8.01 -16.43 -1.83
CA PRO A 348 7.55 -17.26 -0.73
C PRO A 348 6.29 -18.07 -1.11
N PRO A 349 6.10 -19.28 -0.55
CA PRO A 349 4.87 -20.04 -0.74
C PRO A 349 3.67 -19.30 -0.11
N LEU A 350 2.46 -19.56 -0.64
CA LEU A 350 1.23 -19.08 -0.03
C LEU A 350 1.07 -19.66 1.38
N SER A 351 0.48 -18.88 2.29
CA SER A 351 0.27 -19.33 3.67
C SER A 351 -0.68 -20.54 3.73
N ALA A 352 -0.56 -21.33 4.81
CA ALA A 352 -1.48 -22.44 5.05
C ALA A 352 -2.95 -21.96 5.10
N ARG A 353 -3.17 -20.76 5.66
CA ARG A 353 -4.50 -20.16 5.75
C ARG A 353 -5.06 -19.79 4.38
N THR A 354 -4.25 -19.16 3.53
CA THR A 354 -4.64 -18.81 2.16
C THR A 354 -4.98 -20.06 1.35
N ASN A 355 -4.17 -21.12 1.44
CA ASN A 355 -4.45 -22.38 0.75
C ASN A 355 -5.74 -23.06 1.24
N GLU A 356 -5.99 -23.05 2.55
CA GLU A 356 -7.23 -23.58 3.14
C GLU A 356 -8.46 -22.84 2.59
N LEU A 357 -8.43 -21.49 2.61
CA LEU A 357 -9.53 -20.67 2.10
C LEU A 357 -9.76 -20.87 0.61
N PHE A 358 -8.68 -20.95 -0.18
CA PHE A 358 -8.77 -21.24 -1.61
C PHE A 358 -9.40 -22.60 -1.90
N ALA A 359 -9.06 -23.62 -1.11
CA ALA A 359 -9.68 -24.94 -1.23
C ALA A 359 -11.18 -24.91 -0.87
N ILE A 360 -11.55 -24.17 0.18
CA ILE A 360 -12.96 -23.97 0.57
C ILE A 360 -13.72 -23.22 -0.54
N GLU A 361 -13.18 -22.11 -1.04
CA GLU A 361 -13.77 -21.32 -2.13
C GLU A 361 -13.96 -22.18 -3.37
N THR A 362 -12.92 -22.89 -3.81
CA THR A 362 -12.97 -23.79 -4.98
C THR A 362 -14.05 -24.86 -4.83
N LYS A 363 -14.25 -25.38 -3.61
CA LYS A 363 -15.27 -26.40 -3.34
C LYS A 363 -16.69 -25.86 -3.30
N HIS A 364 -16.88 -24.61 -2.87
CA HIS A 364 -18.20 -24.09 -2.49
C HIS A 364 -18.70 -22.92 -3.33
N THR A 365 -17.87 -22.37 -4.22
CA THR A 365 -18.23 -21.23 -5.07
C THR A 365 -18.20 -21.58 -6.55
N SER A 366 -18.83 -20.75 -7.38
CA SER A 366 -18.88 -20.94 -8.84
C SER A 366 -19.02 -19.60 -9.53
N GLY A 367 -18.38 -19.48 -10.71
CA GLY A 367 -18.40 -18.28 -11.52
C GLY A 367 -17.52 -17.16 -10.98
N GLY A 368 -17.73 -15.94 -11.48
CA GLY A 368 -16.89 -14.79 -11.17
C GLY A 368 -15.72 -14.61 -12.13
N PHE A 369 -14.81 -13.69 -11.78
CA PHE A 369 -13.53 -13.54 -12.47
C PHE A 369 -12.58 -14.65 -12.06
N ILE A 370 -11.51 -14.88 -12.84
CA ILE A 370 -10.49 -15.88 -12.51
C ILE A 370 -9.96 -15.56 -11.11
N PRO A 371 -10.10 -16.48 -10.14
CA PRO A 371 -9.73 -16.21 -8.77
C PRO A 371 -8.21 -16.15 -8.66
N ILE A 372 -7.73 -15.20 -7.87
CA ILE A 372 -6.35 -15.12 -7.42
C ILE A 372 -6.34 -15.67 -5.99
N PRO A 373 -5.39 -16.54 -5.60
CA PRO A 373 -5.38 -17.13 -4.26
C PRO A 373 -4.87 -16.10 -3.22
N TRP A 374 -5.65 -15.04 -3.01
CA TRP A 374 -5.40 -13.97 -2.05
C TRP A 374 -6.72 -13.50 -1.46
N PHE A 375 -6.83 -13.55 -0.12
CA PHE A 375 -8.06 -13.24 0.59
C PHE A 375 -7.88 -11.99 1.43
N PHE A 376 -8.70 -10.96 1.19
CA PHE A 376 -8.68 -9.71 1.95
C PHE A 376 -9.73 -9.72 3.06
N VAL A 377 -9.34 -9.26 4.26
CA VAL A 377 -10.22 -9.21 5.44
C VAL A 377 -10.67 -7.80 5.80
N SER A 378 -9.92 -6.78 5.39
CA SER A 378 -10.30 -5.39 5.61
C SER A 378 -9.66 -4.46 4.58
N GLY A 379 -10.19 -3.24 4.49
CA GLY A 379 -9.63 -2.19 3.65
C GLY A 379 -9.92 -0.80 4.20
N LYS A 380 -8.98 0.12 4.02
CA LYS A 380 -9.10 1.53 4.40
C LYS A 380 -8.38 2.41 3.38
N GLY A 381 -9.12 3.31 2.75
CA GLY A 381 -8.57 4.13 1.65
C GLY A 381 -8.08 3.23 0.53
N SER A 382 -6.79 3.32 0.20
CA SER A 382 -6.16 2.52 -0.87
C SER A 382 -5.40 1.31 -0.36
N ILE A 383 -5.55 0.94 0.91
CA ILE A 383 -4.84 -0.20 1.52
C ILE A 383 -5.83 -1.31 1.83
N MET A 384 -5.51 -2.52 1.39
CA MET A 384 -6.22 -3.75 1.70
C MET A 384 -5.35 -4.63 2.60
N THR A 385 -5.92 -5.23 3.63
CA THR A 385 -5.21 -6.16 4.52
C THR A 385 -5.68 -7.57 4.24
N ASP A 386 -4.74 -8.48 3.97
CA ASP A 386 -5.03 -9.90 3.73
C ASP A 386 -5.24 -10.71 5.01
N VAL A 387 -5.65 -11.96 4.86
CA VAL A 387 -5.89 -12.92 5.96
C VAL A 387 -4.66 -13.22 6.81
N ASP A 388 -3.47 -12.95 6.29
CA ASP A 388 -2.19 -13.11 6.98
C ASP A 388 -1.73 -11.80 7.64
N GLY A 389 -2.52 -10.72 7.53
CA GLY A 389 -2.22 -9.42 8.10
C GLY A 389 -1.32 -8.54 7.24
N ASN A 390 -1.01 -8.92 6.00
CA ASN A 390 -0.19 -8.11 5.11
C ASN A 390 -1.01 -7.00 4.45
N GLU A 391 -0.46 -5.80 4.41
CA GLU A 391 -1.04 -4.66 3.71
C GLU A 391 -0.61 -4.63 2.25
N LYS A 392 -1.59 -4.49 1.35
CA LYS A 392 -1.42 -4.37 -0.10
C LYS A 392 -2.01 -3.05 -0.57
N ILE A 393 -1.29 -2.34 -1.43
CA ILE A 393 -1.79 -1.12 -2.06
C ILE A 393 -2.74 -1.52 -3.19
N ASP A 394 -3.98 -1.06 -3.12
CA ASP A 394 -5.03 -1.39 -4.09
C ASP A 394 -4.89 -0.54 -5.36
N PHE A 395 -4.30 -1.17 -6.39
CA PHE A 395 -4.23 -0.67 -7.76
C PHE A 395 -5.28 -1.32 -8.66
N LEU A 396 -6.32 -1.95 -8.08
CA LEU A 396 -7.49 -2.41 -8.81
C LEU A 396 -8.71 -1.53 -8.55
N SER A 397 -8.91 -1.10 -7.29
CA SER A 397 -10.06 -0.33 -6.82
C SER A 397 -11.38 -1.02 -7.22
N MET A 398 -11.39 -2.36 -7.14
CA MET A 398 -12.46 -3.25 -7.62
C MET A 398 -12.98 -2.83 -9.02
N PHE A 399 -12.09 -2.82 -10.02
CA PHE A 399 -12.38 -2.41 -11.40
C PHE A 399 -13.07 -1.03 -11.49
N SER A 400 -12.53 -0.04 -10.76
CA SER A 400 -13.06 1.31 -10.63
C SER A 400 -14.43 1.39 -9.93
N ALA A 401 -14.73 0.47 -9.01
CA ALA A 401 -15.90 0.58 -8.14
C ALA A 401 -15.63 1.42 -6.90
N ALA A 402 -14.41 1.41 -6.36
CA ALA A 402 -14.04 2.07 -5.12
C ALA A 402 -13.19 3.35 -5.34
N ASN A 403 -13.61 4.26 -6.23
CA ASN A 403 -12.85 5.48 -6.53
C ASN A 403 -12.61 6.40 -5.33
N LEU A 404 -13.44 6.32 -4.27
CA LEU A 404 -13.24 7.06 -3.02
C LEU A 404 -12.32 6.34 -2.02
N GLY A 405 -11.93 5.10 -2.35
CA GLY A 405 -11.24 4.19 -1.44
C GLY A 405 -12.19 3.46 -0.51
N GLN A 406 -11.65 2.46 0.16
CA GLN A 406 -12.37 1.61 1.09
C GLN A 406 -12.79 2.39 2.35
N CYS A 407 -14.03 2.18 2.78
CA CYS A 407 -14.57 2.70 4.04
C CYS A 407 -14.45 4.23 4.22
N HIS A 408 -14.76 5.02 3.19
CA HIS A 408 -14.70 6.48 3.28
C HIS A 408 -15.59 7.02 4.43
N PRO A 409 -15.05 7.73 5.44
CA PRO A 409 -15.78 8.03 6.69
C PRO A 409 -17.09 8.79 6.49
N LYS A 410 -17.10 9.80 5.61
CA LYS A 410 -18.31 10.61 5.31
C LYS A 410 -19.40 9.74 4.66
N LEU A 411 -19.00 8.82 3.78
CA LEU A 411 -19.91 7.91 3.07
C LEU A 411 -20.49 6.87 4.03
N THR A 412 -19.64 6.22 4.83
CA THR A 412 -20.05 5.23 5.82
C THR A 412 -21.00 5.83 6.86
N LYS A 413 -20.75 7.07 7.30
CA LYS A 413 -21.65 7.78 8.22
C LYS A 413 -23.02 8.01 7.59
N ALA A 414 -23.08 8.59 6.39
CA ALA A 414 -24.34 8.89 5.71
C ALA A 414 -25.19 7.64 5.45
N MET A 415 -24.56 6.53 5.07
CA MET A 415 -25.28 5.26 4.89
C MET A 415 -25.84 4.71 6.19
N ARG A 416 -25.09 4.81 7.31
CA ARG A 416 -25.56 4.38 8.63
C ARG A 416 -26.79 5.18 9.07
N GLU A 417 -26.73 6.50 8.93
CA GLU A 417 -27.85 7.40 9.24
C GLU A 417 -29.07 7.09 8.35
N ALA A 418 -28.86 6.80 7.07
CA ALA A 418 -29.95 6.39 6.18
C ALA A 418 -30.61 5.07 6.61
N TYR A 419 -29.82 4.09 7.08
CA TYR A 419 -30.32 2.82 7.61
C TYR A 419 -31.15 2.99 8.89
N GLU A 420 -30.80 3.95 9.74
CA GLU A 420 -31.55 4.26 10.96
C GLU A 420 -32.94 4.84 10.64
N ASN A 421 -33.13 5.42 9.45
CA ASN A 421 -34.42 5.93 9.00
C ASN A 421 -35.25 4.86 8.27
N SER A 422 -34.71 4.24 7.22
CA SER A 422 -35.41 3.18 6.48
C SER A 422 -34.46 2.26 5.73
N THR A 423 -34.74 0.95 5.78
CA THR A 423 -34.00 -0.06 5.01
C THR A 423 -34.46 -0.09 3.55
N ILE A 424 -35.77 -0.13 3.33
CA ILE A 424 -36.42 -0.19 2.01
C ILE A 424 -37.81 0.43 2.09
N LEU A 425 -38.20 1.14 1.03
CA LEU A 425 -39.53 1.72 0.87
C LEU A 425 -40.21 1.09 -0.35
N SER A 426 -41.54 1.09 -0.37
CA SER A 426 -42.31 0.60 -1.52
C SER A 426 -42.06 1.46 -2.76
N LEU A 427 -41.86 0.81 -3.91
CA LEU A 427 -41.78 1.51 -5.21
C LEU A 427 -43.08 2.27 -5.55
N ALA A 428 -44.22 1.83 -5.00
CA ALA A 428 -45.51 2.50 -5.18
C ALA A 428 -45.68 3.69 -4.21
N ALA A 429 -45.18 3.58 -2.98
CA ALA A 429 -45.24 4.63 -1.96
C ALA A 429 -43.84 5.25 -1.77
N ARG A 430 -43.46 6.11 -2.72
CA ARG A 430 -42.13 6.73 -2.76
C ARG A 430 -41.99 7.83 -1.70
N GLY A 431 -40.85 7.85 -1.00
CA GLY A 431 -40.48 8.95 -0.13
C GLY A 431 -40.09 10.21 -0.91
N PRO A 432 -40.20 11.41 -0.31
CA PRO A 432 -39.88 12.68 -0.97
C PRO A 432 -38.43 12.76 -1.46
N GLN A 433 -37.52 12.08 -0.76
CA GLN A 433 -36.10 11.94 -1.12
C GLN A 433 -35.84 11.46 -2.56
N TRP A 434 -36.71 10.62 -3.13
CA TRP A 434 -36.55 10.19 -4.53
C TRP A 434 -36.73 11.36 -5.52
N VAL A 435 -37.67 12.26 -5.23
CA VAL A 435 -37.98 13.40 -6.12
C VAL A 435 -36.79 14.37 -6.16
N GLU A 436 -36.26 14.70 -4.99
CA GLU A 436 -35.09 15.59 -4.85
C GLU A 436 -33.84 14.96 -5.46
N PHE A 437 -33.63 13.67 -5.20
CA PHE A 437 -32.52 12.90 -5.74
C PHE A 437 -32.55 12.82 -7.28
N ALA A 438 -33.72 12.50 -7.84
CA ALA A 438 -33.90 12.44 -9.29
C ALA A 438 -33.63 13.81 -9.94
N ASN A 439 -34.15 14.89 -9.35
CA ASN A 439 -33.89 16.26 -9.81
C ASN A 439 -32.40 16.60 -9.76
N MET A 440 -31.69 16.23 -8.68
CA MET A 440 -30.25 16.45 -8.53
C MET A 440 -29.44 15.74 -9.62
N LEU A 441 -29.70 14.46 -9.88
CA LEU A 441 -29.01 13.71 -10.94
C LEU A 441 -29.30 14.27 -12.34
N CYS A 442 -30.57 14.55 -12.64
CA CYS A 442 -31.00 15.12 -13.91
C CYS A 442 -30.33 16.47 -14.18
N ASN A 443 -30.35 17.39 -13.21
CA ASN A 443 -29.71 18.70 -13.35
C ASN A 443 -28.19 18.60 -13.50
N ARG A 444 -27.55 17.70 -12.73
CA ARG A 444 -26.10 17.51 -12.77
C ARG A 444 -25.60 17.06 -14.13
N PHE A 445 -26.25 16.05 -14.71
CA PHE A 445 -25.82 15.44 -15.98
C PHE A 445 -26.59 16.01 -17.19
N GLY A 446 -27.50 16.95 -16.97
CA GLY A 446 -28.28 17.66 -17.98
C GLY A 446 -29.30 16.80 -18.73
N TYR A 447 -29.89 15.81 -18.08
CA TYR A 447 -30.91 14.93 -18.66
C TYR A 447 -32.29 15.20 -18.04
N ASP A 448 -33.36 14.81 -18.73
CA ASP A 448 -34.73 15.07 -18.25
C ASP A 448 -35.22 14.01 -17.25
N LYS A 449 -34.78 12.76 -17.41
CA LYS A 449 -35.32 11.59 -16.71
C LYS A 449 -34.23 10.66 -16.23
N VAL A 450 -34.50 10.03 -15.09
CA VAL A 450 -33.67 8.97 -14.50
C VAL A 450 -34.55 7.80 -14.06
N THR A 451 -34.05 6.59 -14.29
CA THR A 451 -34.55 5.36 -13.67
C THR A 451 -33.38 4.63 -13.00
N ALA A 452 -33.66 3.79 -12.02
CA ALA A 452 -32.66 3.13 -11.19
C ALA A 452 -32.75 1.61 -11.28
N MET A 453 -31.58 0.97 -11.20
CA MET A 453 -31.39 -0.48 -11.07
C MET A 453 -30.36 -0.77 -9.96
N VAL A 454 -29.99 -2.03 -9.74
CA VAL A 454 -29.03 -2.41 -8.68
C VAL A 454 -27.63 -2.56 -9.25
N SER A 455 -27.49 -3.21 -10.40
CA SER A 455 -26.20 -3.51 -11.02
C SER A 455 -25.97 -2.74 -12.32
N GLY A 456 -24.70 -2.64 -12.73
CA GLY A 456 -24.35 -2.09 -14.04
C GLY A 456 -24.95 -2.89 -15.20
N ALA A 457 -24.99 -4.22 -15.10
CA ALA A 457 -25.57 -5.08 -16.13
C ALA A 457 -27.07 -4.84 -16.32
N GLU A 458 -27.81 -4.66 -15.23
CA GLU A 458 -29.23 -4.27 -15.30
C GLU A 458 -29.42 -2.88 -15.92
N ALA A 459 -28.51 -1.94 -15.66
CA ALA A 459 -28.57 -0.61 -16.26
C ALA A 459 -28.34 -0.65 -17.77
N ALA A 460 -27.31 -1.38 -18.22
CA ALA A 460 -27.05 -1.58 -19.64
C ALA A 460 -28.22 -2.28 -20.35
N ASP A 461 -28.76 -3.36 -19.75
CA ASP A 461 -29.89 -4.11 -20.32
C ASP A 461 -31.16 -3.24 -20.40
N THR A 462 -31.41 -2.47 -19.33
CA THR A 462 -32.54 -1.53 -19.29
C THR A 462 -32.38 -0.41 -20.31
N ALA A 463 -31.18 0.15 -20.48
CA ALA A 463 -30.91 1.16 -21.51
C ALA A 463 -31.18 0.61 -22.92
N CYS A 464 -30.74 -0.63 -23.20
CA CYS A 464 -31.02 -1.30 -24.48
C CYS A 464 -32.52 -1.56 -24.68
N LYS A 465 -33.25 -1.95 -23.63
CA LYS A 465 -34.72 -2.10 -23.67
C LYS A 465 -35.42 -0.77 -23.97
N ILE A 466 -35.00 0.33 -23.34
CA ILE A 466 -35.53 1.68 -23.59
C ILE A 466 -35.25 2.09 -25.04
N ALA A 467 -34.04 1.87 -25.53
CA ALA A 467 -33.68 2.16 -26.92
C ALA A 467 -34.54 1.39 -27.93
N ARG A 468 -34.86 0.11 -27.67
CA ARG A 468 -35.79 -0.66 -28.51
C ARG A 468 -37.21 -0.09 -28.51
N LYS A 469 -37.70 0.36 -27.34
CA LYS A 469 -39.01 1.04 -27.24
C LYS A 469 -39.01 2.33 -28.06
N TRP A 470 -37.97 3.15 -27.94
CA TRP A 470 -37.78 4.34 -28.76
C TRP A 470 -37.73 4.00 -30.26
N GLY A 471 -36.97 2.96 -30.63
CA GLY A 471 -36.87 2.48 -32.01
C GLY A 471 -38.22 2.13 -32.60
N THR A 472 -39.06 1.44 -31.83
CA THR A 472 -40.41 1.05 -32.24
C THR A 472 -41.38 2.24 -32.27
N LYS A 473 -41.42 3.05 -31.20
CA LYS A 473 -42.44 4.10 -31.00
C LYS A 473 -42.11 5.39 -31.75
N THR A 474 -40.84 5.78 -31.76
CA THR A 474 -40.36 7.04 -32.36
C THR A 474 -39.85 6.79 -33.77
N LYS A 475 -38.84 5.93 -33.92
CA LYS A 475 -38.20 5.66 -35.22
C LYS A 475 -39.01 4.75 -36.15
N LYS A 476 -40.08 4.13 -35.65
CA LYS A 476 -41.01 3.24 -36.39
C LYS A 476 -40.35 1.97 -36.94
N ILE A 477 -39.35 1.45 -36.24
CA ILE A 477 -38.76 0.14 -36.55
C ILE A 477 -39.83 -0.95 -36.31
N PRO A 478 -40.06 -1.89 -37.25
CA PRO A 478 -41.02 -2.96 -37.07
C PRO A 478 -40.71 -3.84 -35.84
N LEU A 479 -41.76 -4.24 -35.12
CA LEU A 479 -41.65 -5.11 -33.95
C LEU A 479 -40.85 -6.37 -34.26
N GLY A 480 -39.95 -6.76 -33.34
CA GLY A 480 -39.12 -7.95 -33.47
C GLY A 480 -37.95 -7.83 -34.45
N THR A 481 -37.80 -6.71 -35.17
CA THR A 481 -36.73 -6.54 -36.18
C THR A 481 -35.60 -5.61 -35.74
N GLY A 482 -35.78 -4.89 -34.63
CA GLY A 482 -34.84 -3.89 -34.15
C GLY A 482 -33.52 -4.46 -33.64
N LEU A 483 -32.43 -3.77 -33.98
CA LEU A 483 -31.07 -4.10 -33.59
C LEU A 483 -30.55 -3.08 -32.56
N ILE A 484 -29.75 -3.57 -31.62
CA ILE A 484 -28.80 -2.78 -30.84
C ILE A 484 -27.41 -3.30 -31.19
N LEU A 485 -26.48 -2.38 -31.40
CA LEU A 485 -25.11 -2.70 -31.76
C LEU A 485 -24.16 -2.46 -30.59
N GLY A 486 -23.30 -3.42 -30.32
CA GLY A 486 -22.08 -3.26 -29.53
C GLY A 486 -20.85 -3.23 -30.43
N VAL A 487 -19.68 -3.22 -29.82
CA VAL A 487 -18.36 -3.26 -30.49
C VAL A 487 -17.49 -4.33 -29.84
N SER A 488 -16.37 -4.71 -30.46
CA SER A 488 -15.41 -5.61 -29.81
C SER A 488 -14.86 -5.01 -28.51
N GLU A 489 -14.46 -5.87 -27.57
CA GLU A 489 -13.76 -5.50 -26.33
C GLU A 489 -14.53 -4.60 -25.34
N ASN A 490 -15.84 -4.42 -25.52
CA ASN A 490 -16.70 -3.75 -24.54
C ASN A 490 -17.12 -4.70 -23.41
N TYR A 491 -17.41 -4.21 -22.20
CA TYR A 491 -18.03 -5.03 -21.16
C TYR A 491 -19.24 -4.35 -20.53
N HIS A 492 -20.43 -4.87 -20.86
CA HIS A 492 -21.71 -4.37 -20.34
C HIS A 492 -22.33 -5.28 -19.26
N GLY A 493 -21.61 -6.32 -18.83
CA GLY A 493 -22.06 -7.32 -17.87
C GLY A 493 -22.47 -8.65 -18.51
N LEU A 494 -22.83 -9.62 -17.66
CA LEU A 494 -23.06 -11.01 -18.07
C LEU A 494 -24.54 -11.42 -18.05
N THR A 495 -25.47 -10.46 -18.03
CA THR A 495 -26.90 -10.78 -18.18
C THR A 495 -27.16 -11.22 -19.62
N SER A 496 -28.08 -12.18 -19.80
CA SER A 496 -28.40 -12.74 -21.12
C SER A 496 -28.82 -11.69 -22.16
N GLY A 497 -29.35 -10.55 -21.71
CA GLY A 497 -29.80 -9.46 -22.58
C GLY A 497 -28.66 -8.66 -23.22
N VAL A 498 -27.53 -8.47 -22.53
CA VAL A 498 -26.42 -7.64 -23.04
C VAL A 498 -25.17 -8.42 -23.43
N TRP A 499 -25.00 -9.65 -22.94
CA TRP A 499 -23.85 -10.49 -23.29
C TRP A 499 -23.64 -10.68 -24.82
N PRO A 500 -24.69 -10.75 -25.67
CA PRO A 500 -24.52 -10.81 -27.13
C PRO A 500 -23.97 -9.53 -27.78
N LEU A 501 -23.87 -8.42 -27.04
CA LEU A 501 -23.28 -7.15 -27.51
C LEU A 501 -21.75 -7.14 -27.38
N MET A 502 -21.17 -8.22 -26.85
CA MET A 502 -19.75 -8.33 -26.49
C MET A 502 -19.04 -9.40 -27.32
N THR A 503 -17.71 -9.32 -27.42
CA THR A 503 -16.88 -10.31 -28.15
C THR A 503 -17.28 -11.73 -27.75
N ALA A 504 -17.50 -12.59 -28.75
CA ALA A 504 -17.90 -13.97 -28.55
C ALA A 504 -16.82 -14.77 -27.81
N SER A 505 -17.25 -15.72 -26.98
CA SER A 505 -16.35 -16.68 -26.35
C SER A 505 -16.97 -18.07 -26.35
N PRO A 506 -16.16 -19.15 -26.39
CA PRO A 506 -16.68 -20.52 -26.30
C PRO A 506 -17.57 -20.74 -25.07
N SER A 507 -17.22 -20.10 -23.95
CA SER A 507 -18.01 -20.16 -22.71
C SER A 507 -19.38 -19.50 -22.87
N ARG A 508 -19.48 -18.36 -23.55
CA ARG A 508 -20.77 -17.71 -23.86
C ARG A 508 -21.62 -18.61 -24.74
N ASP A 509 -21.03 -19.17 -25.79
CA ASP A 509 -21.75 -19.97 -26.77
C ASP A 509 -22.31 -21.26 -26.15
N ALA A 510 -21.65 -21.82 -25.14
CA ALA A 510 -22.16 -22.94 -24.36
C ALA A 510 -23.49 -22.64 -23.62
N TYR A 511 -23.80 -21.38 -23.32
CA TYR A 511 -25.10 -20.98 -22.75
C TYR A 511 -26.22 -20.87 -23.80
N SER A 512 -25.91 -21.03 -25.09
CA SER A 512 -26.89 -20.98 -26.19
C SER A 512 -27.71 -19.67 -26.22
N LEU A 513 -27.07 -18.55 -25.89
CA LEU A 513 -27.69 -17.22 -25.84
C LEU A 513 -27.80 -16.61 -27.24
N ALA A 514 -28.63 -17.18 -28.10
CA ALA A 514 -28.92 -16.59 -29.41
C ALA A 514 -29.78 -15.31 -29.23
N SER A 515 -29.36 -14.20 -29.84
CA SER A 515 -30.12 -12.94 -29.83
C SER A 515 -30.31 -12.42 -31.25
N ASN A 516 -31.58 -12.29 -31.67
CA ASN A 516 -31.94 -11.76 -32.99
C ASN A 516 -31.92 -10.22 -33.08
N GLY A 517 -31.53 -9.53 -31.99
CA GLY A 517 -31.60 -8.07 -31.93
C GLY A 517 -30.54 -7.40 -31.08
N MET A 518 -29.53 -8.14 -30.60
CA MET A 518 -28.34 -7.61 -29.94
C MET A 518 -27.15 -8.26 -30.61
N THR A 519 -26.23 -7.47 -31.15
CA THR A 519 -25.08 -8.01 -31.87
C THR A 519 -23.91 -7.03 -31.81
N ASN A 520 -22.69 -7.53 -31.93
CA ASN A 520 -21.50 -6.74 -32.23
C ASN A 520 -20.85 -7.15 -33.56
N VAL A 521 -21.57 -7.90 -34.40
CA VAL A 521 -21.18 -8.20 -35.78
C VAL A 521 -22.12 -7.52 -36.75
N ASN A 522 -21.61 -7.19 -37.93
CA ASN A 522 -22.42 -6.74 -39.05
C ASN A 522 -23.35 -7.88 -39.50
N PRO A 523 -24.68 -7.69 -39.54
CA PRO A 523 -25.62 -8.76 -39.91
C PRO A 523 -25.47 -9.32 -41.32
N SER A 524 -24.91 -8.55 -42.28
CA SER A 524 -24.74 -9.02 -43.66
C SER A 524 -23.49 -9.86 -43.84
N THR A 525 -22.38 -9.44 -43.22
CA THR A 525 -21.07 -10.07 -43.41
C THR A 525 -20.70 -11.07 -42.32
N GLY A 526 -21.30 -10.97 -41.13
CA GLY A 526 -20.89 -11.72 -39.95
C GLY A 526 -19.58 -11.20 -39.32
N GLU A 527 -18.97 -10.17 -39.89
CA GLU A 527 -17.72 -9.58 -39.43
C GLU A 527 -17.92 -8.75 -38.16
N LEU A 528 -16.94 -8.77 -37.28
CA LEU A 528 -16.95 -8.02 -36.01
C LEU A 528 -16.95 -6.51 -36.26
N LEU A 529 -17.74 -5.78 -35.48
CA LEU A 529 -17.67 -4.32 -35.38
C LEU A 529 -16.51 -3.98 -34.45
N ARG A 530 -15.30 -3.85 -35.02
CA ARG A 530 -14.08 -3.72 -34.22
C ARG A 530 -13.96 -2.34 -33.61
N TYR A 531 -13.63 -2.30 -32.31
CA TYR A 531 -13.30 -1.06 -31.62
C TYR A 531 -12.06 -0.42 -32.23
N GLY A 532 -12.11 0.89 -32.49
CA GLY A 532 -11.04 1.65 -33.17
C GLY A 532 -11.12 1.63 -34.71
N HIS A 533 -12.05 0.88 -35.31
CA HIS A 533 -12.24 0.78 -36.76
C HIS A 533 -13.58 1.39 -37.18
N ILE A 534 -13.58 2.69 -37.43
CA ILE A 534 -14.81 3.46 -37.70
C ILE A 534 -15.54 2.98 -38.97
N GLU A 535 -14.79 2.47 -39.93
CA GLU A 535 -15.27 1.92 -41.20
C GLU A 535 -16.26 0.76 -41.00
N ASP A 536 -16.05 -0.08 -39.99
CA ASP A 536 -16.92 -1.22 -39.69
C ASP A 536 -18.31 -0.73 -39.25
N MET A 537 -18.33 0.28 -38.37
CA MET A 537 -19.57 0.89 -37.88
C MET A 537 -20.27 1.70 -38.97
N GLU A 538 -19.53 2.47 -39.79
CA GLU A 538 -20.14 3.23 -40.90
C GLU A 538 -20.78 2.29 -41.92
N ALA A 539 -20.11 1.21 -42.31
CA ALA A 539 -20.65 0.21 -43.23
C ALA A 539 -21.94 -0.42 -42.68
N CYS A 540 -21.91 -0.85 -41.41
CA CYS A 540 -23.07 -1.46 -40.75
C CYS A 540 -24.24 -0.48 -40.64
N LEU A 541 -24.01 0.76 -40.23
CA LEU A 541 -25.09 1.76 -40.10
C LEU A 541 -25.62 2.20 -41.46
N LYS A 542 -24.77 2.32 -42.48
CA LYS A 542 -25.22 2.63 -43.85
C LYS A 542 -26.22 1.61 -44.37
N GLU A 543 -26.01 0.33 -44.08
CA GLU A 543 -26.88 -0.77 -44.51
C GLU A 543 -28.11 -0.94 -43.58
N TYR A 544 -27.88 -0.95 -42.27
CA TYR A 544 -28.88 -1.39 -41.28
C TYR A 544 -29.48 -0.29 -40.42
N SER A 545 -29.11 0.98 -40.58
CA SER A 545 -29.63 2.09 -39.75
C SER A 545 -31.16 2.10 -39.63
N HIS A 546 -31.89 1.73 -40.68
CA HIS A 546 -33.36 1.63 -40.67
C HIS A 546 -33.92 0.61 -39.65
N ARG A 547 -33.08 -0.33 -39.17
CA ARG A 547 -33.39 -1.32 -38.12
C ARG A 547 -32.60 -1.11 -36.82
N VAL A 548 -31.57 -0.27 -36.80
CA VAL A 548 -30.77 -0.04 -35.59
C VAL A 548 -31.45 1.00 -34.71
N SER A 549 -31.71 0.65 -33.45
CA SER A 549 -32.26 1.56 -32.46
C SER A 549 -31.16 2.32 -31.72
N ALA A 550 -30.08 1.64 -31.34
CA ALA A 550 -28.95 2.25 -30.66
C ALA A 550 -27.62 1.55 -30.93
N VAL A 551 -26.53 2.29 -30.69
CA VAL A 551 -25.19 1.76 -30.43
C VAL A 551 -24.88 1.98 -28.94
N ILE A 552 -24.35 0.97 -28.26
CA ILE A 552 -23.87 1.07 -26.86
C ILE A 552 -22.38 0.74 -26.80
N MET A 553 -21.60 1.58 -26.11
CA MET A 553 -20.19 1.29 -25.83
C MET A 553 -19.65 2.09 -24.63
N GLU A 554 -18.54 1.62 -24.09
CA GLU A 554 -17.65 2.43 -23.25
C GLU A 554 -16.86 3.40 -24.18
N CYS A 555 -16.76 4.69 -23.85
CA CYS A 555 -16.04 5.63 -24.73
C CYS A 555 -14.52 5.40 -24.76
N ILE A 556 -13.96 4.78 -23.73
CA ILE A 556 -12.53 4.46 -23.61
C ILE A 556 -12.43 3.04 -23.08
N HIS A 557 -11.75 2.15 -23.80
CA HIS A 557 -11.55 0.78 -23.35
C HIS A 557 -10.15 0.58 -22.72
N GLY A 558 -9.17 1.43 -23.08
CA GLY A 558 -7.76 1.28 -22.73
C GLY A 558 -7.03 0.25 -23.61
N HIS A 559 -7.53 -0.01 -24.83
CA HIS A 559 -6.96 -1.01 -25.76
C HIS A 559 -6.12 -0.40 -26.88
N LEU A 560 -6.32 0.88 -27.20
CA LEU A 560 -5.49 1.57 -28.18
C LEU A 560 -4.28 2.21 -27.49
N GLU A 561 -3.22 2.44 -28.26
CA GLU A 561 -1.96 3.00 -27.77
C GLU A 561 -2.13 4.45 -27.29
N LYS A 562 -3.08 5.19 -27.87
CA LYS A 562 -3.33 6.59 -27.52
C LYS A 562 -4.78 6.78 -27.13
N PHE A 563 -4.96 7.47 -26.02
CA PHE A 563 -6.27 7.87 -25.53
C PHE A 563 -7.02 8.76 -26.54
N GLU A 564 -6.31 9.63 -27.26
CA GLU A 564 -6.88 10.50 -28.29
C GLU A 564 -7.56 9.69 -29.40
N ASP A 565 -6.99 8.54 -29.77
CA ASP A 565 -7.56 7.67 -30.79
C ASP A 565 -8.87 7.03 -30.32
N GLU A 566 -8.95 6.61 -29.05
CA GLU A 566 -10.17 6.08 -28.44
C GLU A 566 -11.30 7.12 -28.40
N ILE A 567 -10.98 8.36 -28.01
CA ILE A 567 -11.95 9.45 -27.99
C ILE A 567 -12.38 9.85 -29.39
N ASN A 568 -11.46 9.90 -30.35
CA ASN A 568 -11.80 10.21 -31.73
C ASN A 568 -12.74 9.14 -32.30
N TYR A 569 -12.44 7.85 -32.09
CA TYR A 569 -13.32 6.76 -32.47
C TYR A 569 -14.72 6.90 -31.84
N ALA A 570 -14.79 7.11 -30.52
CA ALA A 570 -16.08 7.26 -29.82
C ALA A 570 -16.88 8.48 -30.31
N ARG A 571 -16.20 9.59 -30.61
CA ARG A 571 -16.82 10.80 -31.18
C ARG A 571 -17.36 10.53 -32.58
N GLU A 572 -16.60 9.88 -33.44
CA GLU A 572 -17.02 9.55 -34.80
C GLU A 572 -18.23 8.60 -34.79
N VAL A 573 -18.26 7.58 -33.93
CA VAL A 573 -19.45 6.72 -33.79
C VAL A 573 -20.67 7.52 -33.33
N ARG A 574 -20.51 8.47 -32.39
CA ARG A 574 -21.61 9.36 -31.97
C ARG A 574 -22.12 10.22 -33.12
N ILE A 575 -21.22 10.75 -33.96
CA ILE A 575 -21.55 11.52 -35.17
C ILE A 575 -22.31 10.64 -36.16
N LEU A 576 -21.87 9.40 -36.40
CA LEU A 576 -22.57 8.44 -37.25
C LEU A 576 -23.96 8.11 -36.70
N CYS A 577 -24.08 7.89 -35.39
CA CYS A 577 -25.37 7.66 -34.74
C CYS A 577 -26.33 8.82 -35.04
N LYS A 578 -25.87 10.06 -34.91
CA LYS A 578 -26.64 11.26 -35.25
C LYS A 578 -27.04 11.29 -36.74
N LYS A 579 -26.07 11.08 -37.64
CA LYS A 579 -26.27 11.05 -39.11
C LYS A 579 -27.35 10.04 -39.52
N TYR A 580 -27.38 8.88 -38.88
CA TYR A 580 -28.28 7.77 -39.21
C TYR A 580 -29.53 7.68 -38.32
N ASN A 581 -29.81 8.70 -37.50
CA ASN A 581 -30.91 8.74 -36.54
C ASN A 581 -30.95 7.48 -35.65
N VAL A 582 -29.82 7.14 -35.04
CA VAL A 582 -29.61 6.02 -34.11
C VAL A 582 -29.22 6.63 -32.76
N LEU A 583 -29.73 6.07 -31.66
CA LEU A 583 -29.35 6.52 -30.32
C LEU A 583 -27.91 6.10 -30.00
N PHE A 584 -27.19 6.97 -29.30
CA PHE A 584 -25.91 6.64 -28.69
C PHE A 584 -26.07 6.46 -27.17
N ILE A 585 -25.75 5.27 -26.68
CA ILE A 585 -25.73 4.93 -25.26
C ILE A 585 -24.27 4.91 -24.80
N SER A 586 -23.87 5.84 -23.94
CA SER A 586 -22.53 5.80 -23.32
C SER A 586 -22.57 5.00 -22.03
N ASP A 587 -21.78 3.93 -21.98
CA ASP A 587 -21.57 3.19 -20.74
C ASP A 587 -20.54 3.90 -19.85
N GLU A 588 -21.04 4.59 -18.83
CA GLU A 588 -20.28 5.37 -17.86
C GLU A 588 -20.01 4.61 -16.56
N ILE A 589 -20.36 3.32 -16.50
CA ILE A 589 -20.26 2.51 -15.28
C ILE A 589 -18.82 2.47 -14.76
N ARG A 590 -17.86 2.39 -15.66
CA ARG A 590 -16.46 2.11 -15.35
C ARG A 590 -15.52 3.29 -15.60
N MET A 591 -15.82 4.14 -16.57
CA MET A 591 -15.01 5.33 -16.90
C MET A 591 -15.62 6.66 -16.45
N GLY A 592 -16.87 6.64 -15.95
CA GLY A 592 -17.49 7.82 -15.35
C GLY A 592 -17.00 8.07 -13.91
N SER A 593 -17.73 8.92 -13.18
CA SER A 593 -17.44 9.28 -11.79
C SER A 593 -15.99 9.76 -11.59
N CYS A 594 -15.58 10.75 -12.38
CA CYS A 594 -14.26 11.43 -12.30
C CYS A 594 -13.04 10.58 -12.73
N LYS A 595 -13.22 9.29 -13.04
CA LYS A 595 -12.13 8.34 -13.33
C LYS A 595 -11.19 8.83 -14.42
N THR A 596 -11.72 9.46 -15.46
CA THR A 596 -10.93 9.91 -16.64
C THR A 596 -10.47 11.37 -16.57
N GLY A 597 -10.62 12.03 -15.42
CA GLY A 597 -10.36 13.47 -15.26
C GLY A 597 -11.55 14.37 -15.60
N LYS A 598 -12.69 13.78 -15.98
CA LYS A 598 -14.00 14.44 -16.12
C LYS A 598 -15.08 13.62 -15.42
N TRP A 599 -16.21 14.25 -15.13
CA TRP A 599 -17.33 13.62 -14.45
C TRP A 599 -17.87 12.42 -15.22
N LEU A 600 -18.16 12.61 -16.51
CA LEU A 600 -18.47 11.55 -17.45
C LEU A 600 -17.30 11.37 -18.41
N CYS A 601 -17.04 10.13 -18.81
CA CYS A 601 -16.10 9.80 -19.86
C CYS A 601 -16.51 10.44 -21.19
N SER A 602 -17.80 10.41 -21.51
CA SER A 602 -18.36 11.03 -22.70
C SER A 602 -18.24 12.56 -22.75
N ASP A 603 -17.91 13.23 -21.65
CA ASP A 603 -17.61 14.67 -21.66
C ASP A 603 -16.35 14.97 -22.50
N TRP A 604 -15.52 13.98 -22.82
CA TRP A 604 -14.37 14.10 -23.73
C TRP A 604 -14.78 14.15 -25.22
N LEU A 605 -16.01 13.76 -25.56
CA LEU A 605 -16.51 13.81 -26.94
C LEU A 605 -16.83 15.24 -27.41
N GLY A 606 -16.97 16.20 -26.48
CA GLY A 606 -17.37 17.58 -26.75
C GLY A 606 -18.87 17.81 -26.45
N PRO A 607 -19.26 19.03 -26.05
CA PRO A 607 -20.63 19.34 -25.63
C PRO A 607 -21.69 19.07 -26.72
N GLU A 608 -21.33 19.18 -27.99
CA GLU A 608 -22.18 18.91 -29.15
C GLU A 608 -22.43 17.41 -29.40
N ASN A 609 -21.63 16.54 -28.78
CA ASN A 609 -21.64 15.09 -28.92
C ASN A 609 -22.16 14.38 -27.66
N LYS A 610 -22.97 15.07 -26.86
CA LYS A 610 -23.63 14.49 -25.68
C LYS A 610 -24.37 13.17 -26.03
N PRO A 611 -24.20 12.10 -25.24
CA PRO A 611 -24.95 10.85 -25.44
C PRO A 611 -26.45 11.02 -25.25
N ASP A 612 -27.23 10.22 -25.97
CA ASP A 612 -28.70 10.26 -25.86
C ASP A 612 -29.17 9.56 -24.57
N ILE A 613 -28.41 8.54 -24.12
CA ILE A 613 -28.60 7.82 -22.85
C ILE A 613 -27.22 7.59 -22.21
N ILE A 614 -27.13 7.66 -20.88
CA ILE A 614 -25.96 7.19 -20.12
C ILE A 614 -26.35 6.15 -19.07
N THR A 615 -25.42 5.24 -18.77
CA THR A 615 -25.56 4.28 -17.66
C THR A 615 -24.49 4.50 -16.61
N LEU A 616 -24.88 4.61 -15.33
CA LEU A 616 -23.99 4.82 -14.19
C LEU A 616 -24.15 3.68 -13.19
N ALA A 617 -23.06 3.20 -12.59
CA ALA A 617 -23.07 2.26 -11.47
C ALA A 617 -21.73 2.38 -10.71
N LYS A 618 -21.31 1.32 -9.99
CA LYS A 618 -19.96 1.24 -9.40
C LYS A 618 -19.64 2.46 -8.52
N SER A 619 -18.70 3.31 -8.94
CA SER A 619 -18.23 4.45 -8.15
C SER A 619 -19.21 5.60 -8.00
N ILE A 620 -20.36 5.60 -8.70
CA ILE A 620 -21.39 6.61 -8.48
C ILE A 620 -21.92 6.60 -7.04
N SER A 621 -21.88 5.44 -6.36
CA SER A 621 -22.20 5.29 -4.94
C SER A 621 -20.97 5.28 -4.03
N GLY A 622 -19.80 5.65 -4.56
CA GLY A 622 -18.50 5.53 -3.89
C GLY A 622 -18.02 4.09 -3.70
N GLY A 623 -18.66 3.11 -4.35
CA GLY A 623 -18.34 1.68 -4.21
C GLY A 623 -18.93 1.02 -2.98
N ALA A 624 -19.74 1.73 -2.20
CA ALA A 624 -20.20 1.28 -0.90
C ALA A 624 -21.60 0.63 -0.90
N TYR A 625 -22.38 0.85 -1.97
CA TYR A 625 -23.72 0.28 -2.10
C TYR A 625 -24.03 -0.07 -3.57
N PRO A 626 -24.62 -1.26 -3.85
CA PRO A 626 -25.00 -1.63 -5.21
C PRO A 626 -26.23 -0.83 -5.65
N VAL A 627 -26.01 0.08 -6.60
CA VAL A 627 -27.05 0.86 -7.27
C VAL A 627 -26.54 1.31 -8.64
N SER A 628 -27.45 1.46 -9.59
CA SER A 628 -27.16 1.95 -10.92
C SER A 628 -28.29 2.84 -11.45
N PHE A 629 -27.98 3.66 -12.45
CA PHE A 629 -28.89 4.64 -13.01
C PHE A 629 -28.81 4.68 -14.53
N ILE A 630 -29.95 4.96 -15.15
CA ILE A 630 -30.09 5.20 -16.58
C ILE A 630 -30.68 6.59 -16.72
N LEU A 631 -29.94 7.49 -17.35
CA LEU A 631 -30.37 8.86 -17.60
C LEU A 631 -30.54 9.12 -19.09
N GLY A 632 -31.56 9.88 -19.44
CA GLY A 632 -31.88 10.25 -20.82
C GLY A 632 -32.96 11.31 -20.88
N ASN A 633 -33.28 11.75 -22.09
CA ASN A 633 -34.26 12.80 -22.33
C ASN A 633 -35.70 12.26 -22.29
N ASN A 634 -36.67 13.18 -22.28
CA ASN A 634 -38.10 12.84 -22.27
C ASN A 634 -38.52 11.98 -23.46
N ASP A 635 -37.92 12.21 -24.62
CA ASP A 635 -38.21 11.47 -25.84
C ASP A 635 -37.58 10.07 -25.86
N THR A 636 -36.69 9.72 -24.94
CA THR A 636 -36.09 8.38 -24.80
C THR A 636 -36.50 7.72 -23.47
N VAL A 637 -35.81 8.02 -22.37
CA VAL A 637 -36.06 7.45 -21.04
C VAL A 637 -37.42 7.88 -20.49
N GLY A 638 -37.92 9.05 -20.88
CA GLY A 638 -39.28 9.50 -20.53
C GLY A 638 -40.41 8.66 -21.10
N GLN A 639 -40.13 7.76 -22.05
CA GLN A 639 -41.13 6.81 -22.55
C GLN A 639 -41.37 5.62 -21.62
N VAL A 640 -40.60 5.44 -20.54
CA VAL A 640 -40.78 4.31 -19.62
C VAL A 640 -42.06 4.50 -18.81
N GLU A 641 -42.99 3.56 -18.96
CA GLU A 641 -44.28 3.55 -18.26
C GLU A 641 -44.27 2.62 -17.04
N PRO A 642 -45.28 2.70 -16.15
CA PRO A 642 -45.44 1.76 -15.04
C PRO A 642 -45.36 0.30 -15.50
N TYR A 643 -44.72 -0.55 -14.69
CA TYR A 643 -44.47 -1.99 -14.94
C TYR A 643 -43.50 -2.34 -16.07
N GLU A 644 -42.86 -1.35 -16.71
CA GLU A 644 -41.88 -1.63 -17.77
C GLU A 644 -40.44 -1.71 -17.28
N SER A 645 -40.10 -1.02 -16.18
CA SER A 645 -38.74 -0.95 -15.63
C SER A 645 -38.78 -0.71 -14.13
N ALA A 646 -38.35 -1.68 -13.35
CA ALA A 646 -38.30 -1.60 -11.89
C ALA A 646 -37.32 -2.64 -11.33
N SER A 647 -36.73 -2.34 -10.17
CA SER A 647 -36.03 -3.32 -9.35
C SER A 647 -36.38 -3.08 -7.89
N THR A 648 -36.66 -4.16 -7.15
CA THR A 648 -37.14 -4.09 -5.76
C THR A 648 -36.21 -3.25 -4.87
N PHE A 649 -34.90 -3.35 -5.08
CA PHE A 649 -33.88 -2.64 -4.29
C PHE A 649 -33.43 -1.31 -4.93
N ALA A 650 -34.02 -0.87 -6.04
CA ALA A 650 -33.53 0.29 -6.78
C ALA A 650 -34.56 1.43 -6.91
N PRO A 651 -34.26 2.63 -6.37
CA PRO A 651 -33.18 2.95 -5.43
C PRO A 651 -33.67 2.89 -3.98
N THR A 652 -32.90 2.23 -3.11
CA THR A 652 -33.13 2.31 -1.66
C THR A 652 -32.73 3.68 -1.10
N ALA A 653 -33.23 4.00 0.10
CA ALA A 653 -32.83 5.21 0.83
C ALA A 653 -31.31 5.28 1.04
N VAL A 654 -30.70 4.14 1.37
CA VAL A 654 -29.25 4.01 1.57
C VAL A 654 -28.49 4.20 0.26
N GLY A 655 -28.97 3.65 -0.86
CA GLY A 655 -28.37 3.86 -2.18
C GLY A 655 -28.39 5.34 -2.60
N MET A 656 -29.51 6.04 -2.38
CA MET A 656 -29.60 7.47 -2.65
C MET A 656 -28.68 8.30 -1.76
N ALA A 657 -28.59 7.97 -0.46
CA ALA A 657 -27.68 8.62 0.47
C ALA A 657 -26.21 8.39 0.08
N ALA A 658 -25.86 7.17 -0.31
CA ALA A 658 -24.52 6.83 -0.76
C ALA A 658 -24.13 7.64 -2.00
N VAL A 659 -25.00 7.71 -3.01
CA VAL A 659 -24.73 8.44 -4.25
C VAL A 659 -24.67 9.95 -4.02
N THR A 660 -25.61 10.51 -3.26
CA THR A 660 -25.61 11.94 -2.93
C THR A 660 -24.33 12.33 -2.21
N THR A 661 -23.92 11.52 -1.21
CA THR A 661 -22.70 11.78 -0.43
C THR A 661 -21.45 11.57 -1.26
N ALA A 662 -21.40 10.54 -2.11
CA ALA A 662 -20.28 10.32 -3.02
C ALA A 662 -20.10 11.49 -3.97
N ILE A 663 -21.19 12.01 -4.57
CA ILE A 663 -21.14 13.18 -5.44
C ILE A 663 -20.57 14.40 -4.70
N GLN A 664 -21.03 14.65 -3.47
CA GLN A 664 -20.50 15.72 -2.64
C GLN A 664 -18.99 15.56 -2.39
N ILE A 665 -18.52 14.34 -2.09
CA ILE A 665 -17.08 14.08 -1.87
C ILE A 665 -16.29 14.34 -3.15
N PHE A 666 -16.74 13.84 -4.30
CA PHE A 666 -16.08 14.07 -5.58
C PHE A 666 -15.95 15.58 -5.91
N ASP A 667 -16.97 16.38 -5.59
CA ASP A 667 -16.96 17.83 -5.80
C ASP A 667 -16.08 18.56 -4.76
N GLU A 668 -16.26 18.29 -3.46
CA GLU A 668 -15.53 18.94 -2.36
C GLU A 668 -14.02 18.67 -2.40
N GLU A 669 -13.62 17.45 -2.79
CA GLU A 669 -12.22 17.03 -2.88
C GLU A 669 -11.62 17.21 -4.28
N ASN A 670 -12.35 17.83 -5.22
CA ASN A 670 -11.92 18.08 -6.61
C ASN A 670 -11.37 16.83 -7.31
N LEU A 671 -12.07 15.70 -7.17
CA LEU A 671 -11.51 14.41 -7.56
C LEU A 671 -11.31 14.24 -9.08
N ALA A 672 -12.02 15.01 -9.92
CA ALA A 672 -11.73 15.06 -11.36
C ALA A 672 -10.34 15.66 -11.65
N GLU A 673 -10.00 16.76 -10.99
CA GLU A 673 -8.68 17.38 -11.12
C GLU A 673 -7.59 16.48 -10.52
N ARG A 674 -7.86 15.88 -9.37
CA ARG A 674 -6.97 14.89 -8.75
C ARG A 674 -6.68 13.73 -9.70
N SER A 675 -7.70 13.20 -10.36
CA SER A 675 -7.55 12.14 -11.36
C SER A 675 -6.62 12.57 -12.50
N ALA A 676 -6.76 13.80 -13.01
CA ALA A 676 -5.88 14.35 -14.04
C ALA A 676 -4.43 14.60 -13.53
N GLU A 677 -4.24 14.93 -12.26
CA GLU A 677 -2.92 15.01 -11.63
C GLU A 677 -2.24 13.63 -11.59
N MET A 678 -2.98 12.60 -11.23
CA MET A 678 -2.46 11.23 -11.16
C MET A 678 -2.02 10.71 -12.52
N GLN A 679 -2.73 11.06 -13.59
CA GLN A 679 -2.29 10.80 -14.97
C GLN A 679 -0.90 11.39 -15.21
N ARG A 680 -0.68 12.67 -14.89
CA ARG A 680 0.62 13.35 -15.10
C ARG A 680 1.74 12.69 -14.29
N ILE A 681 1.46 12.26 -13.07
CA ILE A 681 2.43 11.54 -12.24
C ILE A 681 2.78 10.21 -12.90
N TRP A 682 1.78 9.41 -13.29
CA TRP A 682 2.01 8.12 -13.94
C TRP A 682 2.83 8.27 -15.22
N GLU A 683 2.45 9.18 -16.12
CA GLU A 683 3.17 9.44 -17.38
C GLU A 683 4.62 9.84 -17.13
N LYS A 684 4.86 10.72 -16.14
CA LYS A 684 6.21 11.13 -15.78
C LYS A 684 7.06 9.96 -15.29
N GLU A 685 6.55 9.18 -14.34
CA GLU A 685 7.32 8.10 -13.70
C GLU A 685 7.52 6.89 -14.62
N THR A 686 6.63 6.68 -15.61
CA THR A 686 6.72 5.59 -16.60
C THR A 686 7.41 5.99 -17.90
N SER A 687 7.71 7.28 -18.11
CA SER A 687 8.30 7.80 -19.36
C SER A 687 9.63 7.16 -19.77
N THR A 688 10.38 6.62 -18.81
CA THR A 688 11.69 5.98 -19.06
C THR A 688 11.64 4.45 -19.02
N TRP A 689 10.45 3.86 -18.92
CA TRP A 689 10.29 2.42 -18.84
C TRP A 689 10.38 1.84 -20.24
N ASP A 690 11.49 1.17 -20.52
CA ASP A 690 11.77 0.55 -21.82
C ASP A 690 12.06 -0.94 -21.60
N TYR A 691 11.07 -1.77 -21.90
CA TYR A 691 11.14 -3.21 -21.75
C TYR A 691 10.73 -3.88 -23.06
N PRO A 692 11.49 -4.87 -23.57
CA PRO A 692 11.20 -5.52 -24.86
C PRO A 692 9.86 -6.29 -24.86
N PHE A 693 9.37 -6.64 -23.67
CA PHE A 693 8.10 -7.34 -23.46
C PHE A 693 6.92 -6.42 -23.18
N VAL A 694 7.12 -5.10 -23.07
CA VAL A 694 6.04 -4.11 -22.94
C VAL A 694 5.79 -3.48 -24.31
N LYS A 695 4.55 -3.57 -24.81
CA LYS A 695 4.14 -2.98 -26.09
C LYS A 695 3.86 -1.48 -25.95
N PHE A 696 3.06 -1.11 -24.96
CA PHE A 696 2.79 0.29 -24.62
C PHE A 696 2.24 0.42 -23.18
N ILE A 697 2.36 1.62 -22.63
CA ILE A 697 1.83 2.01 -21.33
C ILE A 697 0.89 3.18 -21.57
N THR A 698 -0.33 3.12 -21.03
CA THR A 698 -1.32 4.19 -21.17
C THR A 698 -1.89 4.61 -19.83
N ALA A 699 -2.31 5.87 -19.77
CA ALA A 699 -3.01 6.45 -18.63
C ALA A 699 -4.13 7.37 -19.10
N ARG A 700 -5.26 7.29 -18.41
CA ARG A 700 -6.28 8.34 -18.50
C ARG A 700 -6.88 8.61 -17.14
N GLY A 701 -6.63 9.82 -16.63
CA GLY A 701 -6.96 10.15 -15.26
C GLY A 701 -6.30 9.17 -14.29
N SER A 702 -7.11 8.46 -13.52
CA SER A 702 -6.69 7.45 -12.53
C SER A 702 -6.93 6.01 -12.98
N ASP A 703 -7.01 5.78 -14.30
CA ASP A 703 -6.94 4.47 -14.93
C ASP A 703 -5.62 4.31 -15.70
N PHE A 704 -4.94 3.19 -15.50
CA PHE A 704 -3.62 2.92 -16.05
C PHE A 704 -3.55 1.53 -16.64
N ASN A 705 -2.80 1.36 -17.72
CA ASN A 705 -2.65 0.07 -18.38
C ASN A 705 -1.19 -0.16 -18.80
N ILE A 706 -0.73 -1.40 -18.67
CA ILE A 706 0.52 -1.89 -19.26
C ILE A 706 0.16 -3.05 -20.18
N THR A 707 0.33 -2.87 -21.47
CA THR A 707 0.07 -3.89 -22.49
C THR A 707 1.37 -4.58 -22.84
N LEU A 708 1.40 -5.91 -22.75
CA LEU A 708 2.56 -6.74 -23.07
C LEU A 708 2.62 -7.05 -24.57
N ASN A 709 3.85 -7.19 -25.05
CA ASN A 709 4.14 -7.59 -26.42
C ASN A 709 3.93 -9.10 -26.58
N THR A 710 2.91 -9.49 -27.33
CA THR A 710 2.57 -10.91 -27.59
C THR A 710 3.63 -11.65 -28.42
N GLU A 711 4.52 -10.92 -29.11
CA GLU A 711 5.64 -11.49 -29.86
C GLU A 711 6.86 -11.77 -28.97
N TYR A 712 6.81 -11.35 -27.69
CA TYR A 712 7.85 -11.65 -26.73
C TYR A 712 7.68 -13.07 -26.17
N HIS A 713 8.37 -14.04 -26.78
CA HIS A 713 8.24 -15.46 -26.46
C HIS A 713 9.04 -15.90 -25.22
N ASN A 714 8.82 -15.26 -24.07
CA ASN A 714 9.35 -15.71 -22.78
C ASN A 714 8.19 -16.12 -21.85
N LYS A 715 8.07 -17.42 -21.58
CA LYS A 715 7.01 -17.97 -20.70
C LYS A 715 7.05 -17.43 -19.27
N ARG A 716 8.19 -16.89 -18.81
CA ARG A 716 8.32 -16.27 -17.50
C ARG A 716 7.64 -14.90 -17.41
N VAL A 717 7.34 -14.28 -18.55
CA VAL A 717 6.75 -12.94 -18.63
C VAL A 717 5.32 -13.03 -19.15
N THR A 718 4.37 -13.14 -18.22
CA THR A 718 2.94 -13.05 -18.52
C THR A 718 2.29 -12.00 -17.64
N ALA A 719 1.15 -11.46 -18.07
CA ALA A 719 0.39 -10.49 -17.26
C ALA A 719 0.04 -11.10 -15.90
N SER A 720 -0.33 -12.37 -15.86
CA SER A 720 -0.66 -13.08 -14.63
C SER A 720 0.52 -13.24 -13.69
N ARG A 721 1.69 -13.67 -14.20
CA ARG A 721 2.91 -13.77 -13.40
C ARG A 721 3.32 -12.40 -12.85
N LEU A 722 3.27 -11.35 -13.67
CA LEU A 722 3.52 -9.97 -13.21
C LEU A 722 2.54 -9.54 -12.13
N SER A 723 1.24 -9.79 -12.31
CA SER A 723 0.21 -9.38 -11.34
C SER A 723 0.42 -10.03 -9.97
N LEU A 724 0.77 -11.31 -9.96
CA LEU A 724 1.04 -12.07 -8.74
C LEU A 724 2.36 -11.63 -8.10
N LEU A 725 3.40 -11.38 -8.90
CA LEU A 725 4.66 -10.85 -8.39
C LEU A 725 4.47 -9.47 -7.74
N MET A 726 3.69 -8.59 -8.37
CA MET A 726 3.32 -7.30 -7.79
C MET A 726 2.55 -7.47 -6.48
N LEU A 727 1.62 -8.43 -6.42
CA LEU A 727 0.83 -8.72 -5.21
C LEU A 727 1.71 -9.25 -4.07
N HIS A 728 2.65 -10.16 -4.36
CA HIS A 728 3.68 -10.60 -3.41
C HIS A 728 4.49 -9.42 -2.88
N LYS A 729 4.94 -8.52 -3.78
CA LYS A 729 5.71 -7.32 -3.43
C LYS A 729 4.88 -6.20 -2.76
N GLY A 730 3.55 -6.30 -2.72
CA GLY A 730 2.69 -5.40 -1.96
C GLY A 730 1.75 -4.51 -2.75
N VAL A 731 1.57 -4.73 -4.06
CA VAL A 731 0.61 -3.99 -4.91
C VAL A 731 -0.38 -4.95 -5.54
N TYR A 732 -1.66 -4.72 -5.30
CA TYR A 732 -2.72 -5.51 -5.90
C TYR A 732 -3.12 -4.95 -7.26
N VAL A 733 -2.87 -5.74 -8.31
CA VAL A 733 -3.31 -5.50 -9.68
C VAL A 733 -4.00 -6.75 -10.22
N TYR A 734 -4.84 -6.61 -11.24
CA TYR A 734 -5.51 -7.75 -11.87
C TYR A 734 -5.01 -7.95 -13.32
N PRO A 735 -4.63 -9.18 -13.70
CA PRO A 735 -4.23 -9.48 -15.06
C PRO A 735 -5.45 -9.67 -15.97
N MET A 736 -5.34 -9.15 -17.18
CA MET A 736 -6.13 -9.59 -18.34
C MET A 736 -5.20 -10.39 -19.27
N ASP A 737 -5.68 -10.77 -20.47
CA ASP A 737 -4.95 -11.62 -21.44
C ASP A 737 -3.45 -11.30 -21.56
N ASN A 738 -3.12 -10.18 -22.22
CA ASN A 738 -1.76 -9.66 -22.34
C ASN A 738 -1.60 -8.29 -21.68
N ARG A 739 -2.49 -7.90 -20.76
CA ARG A 739 -2.52 -6.54 -20.21
C ARG A 739 -2.71 -6.55 -18.70
N LEU A 740 -1.94 -5.71 -18.00
CA LEU A 740 -2.21 -5.35 -16.62
C LEU A 740 -3.10 -4.12 -16.61
N ARG A 741 -4.31 -4.26 -16.07
CA ARG A 741 -5.24 -3.14 -15.92
C ARG A 741 -5.24 -2.69 -14.47
N MET A 742 -5.04 -1.39 -14.27
CA MET A 742 -4.87 -0.80 -12.96
C MET A 742 -5.77 0.43 -12.80
N SER A 743 -6.37 0.55 -11.64
CA SER A 743 -7.16 1.70 -11.24
C SER A 743 -7.00 1.88 -9.74
N VAL A 744 -6.82 3.11 -9.31
CA VAL A 744 -6.61 3.45 -7.90
C VAL A 744 -7.77 4.28 -7.36
N ALA A 745 -7.96 4.24 -6.04
CA ALA A 745 -8.78 5.24 -5.38
C ALA A 745 -8.16 6.63 -5.60
N MET A 746 -8.97 7.62 -5.97
CA MET A 746 -8.50 8.99 -6.25
C MET A 746 -8.07 9.72 -4.97
N THR A 747 -8.50 9.22 -3.81
CA THR A 747 -8.10 9.68 -2.46
C THR A 747 -6.72 9.15 -2.02
N ILE A 748 -6.06 8.30 -2.84
CA ILE A 748 -4.69 7.84 -2.56
C ILE A 748 -3.74 9.04 -2.47
N THR A 749 -2.82 9.02 -1.50
CA THR A 749 -1.80 10.07 -1.38
C THR A 749 -0.70 9.88 -2.43
N ASN A 750 -0.01 10.95 -2.81
CA ASN A 750 1.12 10.88 -3.76
C ASN A 750 2.22 9.91 -3.29
N ASP A 751 2.52 9.88 -1.99
CA ASP A 751 3.54 8.98 -1.44
C ASP A 751 3.18 7.50 -1.62
N VAL A 752 1.91 7.13 -1.32
CA VAL A 752 1.44 5.74 -1.47
C VAL A 752 1.33 5.38 -2.95
N PHE A 753 0.88 6.30 -3.80
CA PHE A 753 0.81 6.10 -5.24
C PHE A 753 2.20 5.87 -5.86
N LEU A 754 3.17 6.73 -5.53
CA LEU A 754 4.56 6.59 -5.98
C LEU A 754 5.21 5.30 -5.45
N LYS A 755 4.92 4.89 -4.22
CA LYS A 755 5.36 3.59 -3.69
C LYS A 755 4.81 2.43 -4.52
N GLY A 756 3.53 2.50 -4.91
CA GLY A 756 2.93 1.48 -5.78
C GLY A 756 3.57 1.43 -7.17
N ILE A 757 3.82 2.60 -7.79
CA ILE A 757 4.53 2.71 -9.07
C ILE A 757 5.94 2.12 -8.97
N PHE A 758 6.65 2.38 -7.88
CA PHE A 758 7.98 1.81 -7.64
C PHE A 758 7.95 0.27 -7.60
N ILE A 759 7.00 -0.31 -6.87
CA ILE A 759 6.84 -1.79 -6.79
C ILE A 759 6.48 -2.38 -8.15
N ILE A 760 5.64 -1.71 -8.92
CA ILE A 760 5.30 -2.12 -10.29
C ILE A 760 6.57 -2.14 -11.15
N LYS A 761 7.38 -1.08 -11.10
CA LYS A 761 8.66 -1.01 -11.83
C LYS A 761 9.59 -2.16 -11.42
N GLU A 762 9.73 -2.40 -10.12
CA GLU A 762 10.58 -3.47 -9.59
C GLU A 762 10.12 -4.85 -10.09
N ALA A 763 8.81 -5.10 -10.13
CA ALA A 763 8.28 -6.33 -10.70
C ALA A 763 8.60 -6.47 -12.19
N LEU A 764 8.53 -5.38 -12.97
CA LEU A 764 8.94 -5.37 -14.38
C LEU A 764 10.45 -5.61 -14.54
N ASP A 765 11.28 -4.98 -13.72
CA ASP A 765 12.75 -5.15 -13.76
C ASP A 765 13.18 -6.60 -13.47
N GLU A 766 12.45 -7.30 -12.59
CA GLU A 766 12.88 -8.58 -12.06
C GLU A 766 12.15 -9.81 -12.63
N ILE A 767 11.04 -9.65 -13.35
CA ILE A 767 10.14 -10.76 -13.73
C ILE A 767 10.87 -11.95 -14.38
N GLU A 768 11.87 -11.69 -15.23
CA GLU A 768 12.62 -12.73 -15.94
C GLU A 768 13.55 -13.54 -15.03
N SER A 769 13.91 -12.99 -13.87
CA SER A 769 14.75 -13.63 -12.86
C SER A 769 13.98 -14.56 -11.93
N TYR A 770 12.65 -14.60 -12.01
CA TYR A 770 11.81 -15.47 -11.20
C TYR A 770 11.46 -16.77 -11.94
N ASP A 771 11.79 -17.91 -11.33
CA ASP A 771 11.37 -19.24 -11.80
C ASP A 771 9.92 -19.50 -11.37
N GLN A 772 9.71 -19.57 -10.06
CA GLN A 772 8.39 -19.83 -9.46
C GLN A 772 7.82 -18.59 -8.78
N ILE A 773 6.56 -18.30 -9.08
CA ILE A 773 5.75 -17.29 -8.40
C ILE A 773 4.55 -18.03 -7.80
N ALA A 774 4.50 -18.14 -6.48
CA ALA A 774 3.44 -18.86 -5.78
C ALA A 774 2.07 -18.28 -6.13
N GLY A 775 1.15 -19.16 -6.54
CA GLY A 775 -0.16 -18.79 -7.08
C GLY A 775 -0.20 -18.63 -8.60
N ALA A 776 0.95 -18.63 -9.28
CA ALA A 776 1.04 -18.72 -10.74
C ALA A 776 1.27 -20.19 -11.12
N ASP A 777 0.24 -20.89 -11.62
CA ASP A 777 0.44 -22.25 -12.10
C ASP A 777 1.22 -22.26 -13.43
N ASP A 778 2.36 -22.95 -13.47
CA ASP A 778 3.27 -22.95 -14.62
C ASP A 778 2.77 -23.79 -15.82
N GLU A 779 1.75 -24.64 -15.66
CA GLU A 779 1.29 -25.56 -16.73
C GLU A 779 -0.15 -25.30 -17.24
N ASN A 780 -0.96 -24.49 -16.55
CA ASN A 780 -2.36 -24.19 -16.94
C ASN A 780 -2.65 -22.69 -17.14
N SER A 781 -1.66 -21.81 -17.02
CA SER A 781 -1.84 -20.35 -17.05
C SER A 781 -1.89 -19.73 -18.45
N THR A 782 -2.49 -20.40 -19.42
CA THR A 782 -3.23 -19.61 -20.41
C THR A 782 -4.42 -19.01 -19.65
N PHE A 783 -4.21 -17.83 -19.07
CA PHE A 783 -5.29 -16.91 -18.73
C PHE A 783 -5.93 -16.50 -20.06
N VAL A 784 -6.67 -17.42 -20.67
CA VAL A 784 -7.53 -17.13 -21.80
C VAL A 784 -8.60 -16.25 -21.20
N SER A 785 -8.36 -14.95 -21.31
CA SER A 785 -9.40 -13.98 -21.04
C SER A 785 -10.65 -14.42 -21.81
N PRO A 786 -11.88 -14.21 -21.31
CA PRO A 786 -13.06 -14.37 -22.16
C PRO A 786 -12.97 -13.53 -23.45
N TRP A 787 -12.03 -12.59 -23.53
CA TRP A 787 -11.68 -11.72 -24.65
C TRP A 787 -10.62 -12.26 -25.61
N ALA A 788 -9.90 -13.33 -25.25
CA ALA A 788 -8.90 -13.90 -26.13
C ALA A 788 -9.63 -14.60 -27.29
N SER A 789 -9.65 -13.95 -28.45
CA SER A 789 -10.03 -14.59 -29.70
C SER A 789 -9.17 -15.83 -29.85
N VAL A 790 -9.80 -17.01 -29.93
CA VAL A 790 -9.13 -18.19 -30.48
C VAL A 790 -8.75 -17.82 -31.90
N LYS A 791 -7.47 -17.47 -32.10
CA LYS A 791 -6.88 -17.50 -33.44
C LYS A 791 -6.81 -18.97 -33.83
N GLU A 792 -7.81 -19.42 -34.57
CA GLU A 792 -7.64 -20.47 -35.59
C GLU A 792 -7.66 -19.83 -36.97
#